data_AF-E6X854-F1
#
_entry.id   AF-E6X854-F1
#
_cell.length_a   1.000
_cell.length_b   1.000
_cell.length_c   1.000
_cell.angle_alpha   90.00
_cell.angle_beta   90.00
_cell.angle_gamma   90.00
#
_symmetry.space_group_name_H-M   'P 1'
#
loop_
_entity.id
_entity.type
_entity.pdbx_description
1 polymer ?
#
loop_
_entity_poly.entity_id
_entity_poly.type
_entity_poly.pdbx_seq_one_letter_code
_entity_poly.pdbx_strand_id
1 'polypeptide(L)'
;MKAINTYKFLFAILIGLLCSNWASAQFLLQAPNSTDENNYKWYNASDTSTVLSTDFFYEVSQPGVFFATYDGTACGKNATSYFILTDCESPNNEVTLDITANVPVGASISWSPALTGDQIAPQITATKDVIKYLATLVKAGNAKNLPSFTVVCMSQAANLVDDVATVDEDATVDISIFDNDTELPVAGTLTTSDPINGTISIDDNGTPNNPSDDIVTYIPDPDFNGQDTFTYTICNTFGDCSTATVTVDVLPIVDTFDDVVTTEENMPISIDNWSANDNDLPTVGTLTITVPTNGAVVVDGNGTPNDPFDDIITYTPNTDFSGTDSFDYTVCDTLGNCSTATITVITTDQVDLDSDDDGILDAWEDLNTDNDNNPATNPTDSDGDGIADYLDIDSDDDGIPDNVEAQTTSDYIAPSGEDANNNGLDDAYEQEGNLGIIPVNTDFEDLPDYLDDDSDNDNVPDYIEAHDHDHDGIPDVVFIGSDKDNDGLDDGFEGNTTIDIDVNDEVNDPWADLPNTDGDDESDYRDPDDDDDGIFTADEDVNLDGNYANDDTDGNGIPNYLDPDLVVSGGEEVEVFNVVTPNGDGVHDYLTITGLENFPNNTIKIYNRWGVLVFVTKAYNTQGNVFTGSSNGRVTVQKDNMLPVGTYFYILDYANATNDMKSKSGYIYINR
;
A
#
# COMPACT_ATOMS: atom_id res chain seq x y z
N MET A 1 23.89 -13.24 -51.95
CA MET A 1 22.59 -13.93 -51.78
C MET A 1 21.55 -12.83 -51.59
N LYS A 2 20.64 -12.58 -52.55
CA LYS A 2 19.20 -12.96 -52.48
C LYS A 2 18.61 -12.74 -51.07
N ALA A 3 17.51 -12.03 -50.79
CA ALA A 3 16.47 -11.30 -51.54
C ALA A 3 15.60 -10.52 -50.49
N ILE A 4 15.06 -9.30 -50.74
CA ILE A 4 13.65 -8.97 -51.13
C ILE A 4 12.60 -9.33 -50.02
N ASN A 5 11.63 -8.53 -49.51
CA ASN A 5 11.03 -7.20 -49.80
C ASN A 5 10.03 -6.76 -48.68
N THR A 6 9.89 -5.44 -48.47
CA THR A 6 8.68 -4.53 -48.32
C THR A 6 7.53 -4.89 -47.34
N TYR A 7 6.85 -3.98 -46.60
CA TYR A 7 6.08 -2.75 -46.98
C TYR A 7 5.98 -1.73 -45.80
N LYS A 8 6.27 -0.43 -46.00
CA LYS A 8 5.33 0.71 -46.26
C LYS A 8 4.07 0.77 -45.39
N PHE A 9 3.92 1.86 -44.62
CA PHE A 9 2.69 2.67 -44.63
C PHE A 9 3.00 4.16 -44.31
N LEU A 10 2.70 5.02 -45.29
CA LEU A 10 2.37 6.43 -45.10
C LEU A 10 0.95 6.49 -44.51
N PHE A 11 0.71 7.38 -43.56
CA PHE A 11 -0.54 8.13 -43.51
C PHE A 11 -0.23 9.59 -43.23
N ALA A 12 -0.34 10.39 -44.29
CA ALA A 12 -0.68 11.80 -44.19
C ALA A 12 -2.20 11.90 -44.05
N ILE A 13 -2.69 12.91 -43.33
CA ILE A 13 -3.94 13.70 -43.49
C ILE A 13 -4.09 14.48 -42.17
N LEU A 14 -3.72 15.76 -42.16
CA LEU A 14 -4.61 16.91 -42.43
C LEU A 14 -5.46 17.27 -41.20
N ILE A 15 -5.06 18.32 -40.50
CA ILE A 15 -5.88 19.46 -40.01
C ILE A 15 -4.90 20.42 -39.33
N GLY A 16 -4.83 21.63 -39.86
CA GLY A 16 -4.00 22.73 -39.36
C GLY A 16 -4.34 23.94 -40.21
N LEU A 17 -5.31 24.70 -39.74
CA LEU A 17 -6.00 25.78 -40.42
C LEU A 17 -5.02 26.80 -41.03
N LEU A 18 -5.28 27.13 -42.30
CA LEU A 18 -5.29 28.49 -42.87
C LEU A 18 -4.55 29.58 -42.05
N CYS A 19 -3.22 29.64 -42.19
CA CYS A 19 -2.59 30.92 -42.46
C CYS A 19 -2.29 30.97 -43.96
N SER A 20 -3.36 31.05 -44.73
CA SER A 20 -3.26 31.61 -46.06
C SER A 20 -2.74 33.03 -45.88
N ASN A 21 -1.44 33.24 -46.13
CA ASN A 21 -0.97 34.53 -46.59
C ASN A 21 -1.71 34.79 -47.91
N TRP A 22 -2.92 35.32 -47.82
CA TRP A 22 -3.48 36.10 -48.90
C TRP A 22 -2.55 37.30 -48.94
N ALA A 23 -1.44 37.18 -49.67
CA ALA A 23 -0.83 38.32 -50.31
C ALA A 23 -1.95 38.90 -51.17
N SER A 24 -2.73 39.78 -50.53
CA SER A 24 -3.84 40.46 -51.17
C SER A 24 -3.16 41.29 -52.23
N ALA A 25 -3.30 40.87 -53.49
CA ALA A 25 -2.68 41.55 -54.61
C ALA A 25 -3.08 43.03 -54.52
N GLN A 26 -2.13 43.90 -54.19
CA GLN A 26 -2.44 45.30 -53.94
C GLN A 26 -2.68 46.04 -55.26
N PHE A 27 -2.05 45.61 -56.36
CA PHE A 27 -2.27 46.18 -57.69
C PHE A 27 -2.32 45.12 -58.80
N LEU A 28 -3.37 45.18 -59.61
CA LEU A 28 -3.49 44.45 -60.87
C LEU A 28 -3.24 45.41 -62.03
N LEU A 29 -2.13 45.23 -62.74
CA LEU A 29 -1.77 46.05 -63.88
C LEU A 29 -2.42 45.51 -65.15
N GLN A 30 -2.92 46.41 -65.98
CA GLN A 30 -3.51 46.08 -67.28
C GLN A 30 -2.65 46.64 -68.41
N ALA A 31 -2.36 45.83 -69.43
CA ALA A 31 -1.67 46.29 -70.63
C ALA A 31 -2.56 47.24 -71.45
N PRO A 32 -2.00 48.10 -72.33
CA PRO A 32 -2.80 49.03 -73.13
C PRO A 32 -3.88 48.32 -73.96
N ASN A 33 -5.11 48.86 -73.96
CA ASN A 33 -6.24 48.30 -74.71
C ASN A 33 -5.91 48.17 -76.21
N SER A 34 -5.98 46.94 -76.73
CA SER A 34 -5.78 46.62 -78.14
C SER A 34 -6.74 45.51 -78.57
N THR A 35 -6.90 45.29 -79.87
CA THR A 35 -7.71 44.20 -80.40
C THR A 35 -7.01 42.83 -80.34
N ASP A 36 -5.81 42.74 -79.77
CA ASP A 36 -4.96 41.54 -79.68
C ASP A 36 -4.35 41.45 -78.27
N GLU A 37 -5.13 40.90 -77.33
CA GLU A 37 -4.80 40.83 -75.89
C GLU A 37 -3.63 39.87 -75.57
N ASN A 38 -3.24 38.99 -76.51
CA ASN A 38 -2.25 37.92 -76.28
C ASN A 38 -0.81 38.29 -76.65
N ASN A 39 -0.56 39.52 -77.09
CA ASN A 39 0.72 39.90 -77.73
C ASN A 39 1.61 40.78 -76.84
N TYR A 40 1.30 40.87 -75.55
CA TYR A 40 2.02 41.69 -74.57
C TYR A 40 2.98 40.88 -73.71
N LYS A 41 4.05 41.54 -73.28
CA LYS A 41 5.01 41.00 -72.29
C LYS A 41 5.32 42.06 -71.24
N TRP A 42 5.28 41.66 -69.97
CA TRP A 42 5.62 42.48 -68.81
C TRP A 42 7.08 42.31 -68.42
N TYR A 43 7.70 43.42 -68.04
CA TYR A 43 9.10 43.50 -67.62
C TYR A 43 9.25 44.36 -66.37
N ASN A 44 10.28 44.05 -65.56
CA ASN A 44 10.84 44.97 -64.59
C ASN A 44 11.91 45.83 -65.29
N ALA A 45 11.92 47.15 -65.07
CA ALA A 45 12.93 48.04 -65.66
C ALA A 45 14.36 47.73 -65.19
N SER A 46 14.52 47.14 -64.00
CA SER A 46 15.81 46.72 -63.47
C SER A 46 16.36 45.45 -64.12
N ASP A 47 15.49 44.61 -64.69
CA ASP A 47 15.87 43.42 -65.46
C ASP A 47 14.95 43.20 -66.66
N THR A 48 15.30 43.83 -67.77
CA THR A 48 14.56 43.69 -69.04
C THR A 48 14.84 42.38 -69.78
N SER A 49 15.73 41.52 -69.25
CA SER A 49 16.04 40.22 -69.86
C SER A 49 15.03 39.14 -69.47
N THR A 50 14.37 39.33 -68.32
CA THR A 50 13.36 38.41 -67.78
C THR A 50 11.94 38.88 -68.13
N VAL A 51 11.13 37.98 -68.69
CA VAL A 51 9.70 38.21 -68.92
C VAL A 51 8.93 37.82 -67.65
N LEU A 52 8.27 38.79 -67.01
CA LEU A 52 7.51 38.56 -65.77
C LEU A 52 6.17 37.88 -66.03
N SER A 53 5.50 38.26 -67.11
CA SER A 53 4.22 37.69 -67.55
C SER A 53 4.00 37.95 -69.04
N THR A 54 3.26 37.06 -69.70
CA THR A 54 2.75 37.25 -71.07
C THR A 54 1.25 37.54 -71.12
N ASP A 55 0.60 37.59 -69.96
CA ASP A 55 -0.83 37.84 -69.86
C ASP A 55 -1.13 39.34 -69.98
N PHE A 56 -2.37 39.63 -70.39
CA PHE A 56 -2.86 41.00 -70.51
C PHE A 56 -2.88 41.74 -69.15
N PHE A 57 -2.97 40.98 -68.05
CA PHE A 57 -2.86 41.50 -66.69
C PHE A 57 -1.61 40.97 -65.99
N TYR A 58 -1.07 41.77 -65.06
CA TYR A 58 0.04 41.36 -64.20
C TYR A 58 -0.22 41.82 -62.76
N GLU A 59 -0.19 40.87 -61.82
CA GLU A 59 -0.29 41.15 -60.39
C GLU A 59 1.06 41.59 -59.86
N VAL A 60 1.07 42.73 -59.16
CA VAL A 60 2.26 43.26 -58.51
C VAL A 60 2.08 43.19 -57.01
N SER A 61 3.00 42.48 -56.35
CA SER A 61 3.03 42.29 -54.91
C SER A 61 4.28 42.86 -54.25
N GLN A 62 5.23 43.42 -55.02
CA GLN A 62 6.46 43.99 -54.49
C GLN A 62 6.83 45.32 -55.19
N PRO A 63 7.51 46.24 -54.49
CA PRO A 63 8.04 47.47 -55.07
C PRO A 63 8.90 47.23 -56.32
N GLY A 64 8.76 48.10 -57.32
CA GLY A 64 9.49 48.00 -58.58
C GLY A 64 8.96 48.92 -59.66
N VAL A 65 9.65 48.93 -60.81
CA VAL A 65 9.24 49.69 -62.00
C VAL A 65 8.85 48.72 -63.10
N PHE A 66 7.58 48.73 -63.48
CA PHE A 66 6.96 47.77 -64.38
C PHE A 66 6.49 48.43 -65.68
N PHE A 67 6.60 47.72 -66.80
CA PHE A 67 6.05 48.17 -68.08
C PHE A 67 5.72 46.99 -68.99
N ALA A 68 4.77 47.20 -69.91
CA ALA A 68 4.38 46.22 -70.92
C ALA A 68 4.85 46.65 -72.32
N THR A 69 5.26 45.69 -73.15
CA THR A 69 5.59 45.92 -74.57
C THR A 69 4.81 44.97 -75.48
N TYR A 70 4.48 45.45 -76.67
CA TYR A 70 3.87 44.67 -77.76
C TYR A 70 4.99 44.00 -78.56
N ASP A 71 4.89 42.71 -78.86
CA ASP A 71 5.81 41.90 -79.70
C ASP A 71 7.27 41.67 -79.23
N GLY A 72 7.71 42.24 -78.11
CA GLY A 72 9.06 42.00 -77.58
C GLY A 72 10.19 42.72 -78.36
N THR A 73 9.89 43.78 -79.10
CA THR A 73 10.92 44.66 -79.67
C THR A 73 11.78 45.30 -78.56
N ALA A 74 13.06 44.89 -78.53
CA ALA A 74 14.03 45.23 -77.50
C ALA A 74 14.25 46.76 -77.32
N CYS A 75 14.41 47.14 -76.04
CA CYS A 75 14.75 48.47 -75.53
C CYS A 75 13.63 49.52 -75.57
N GLY A 76 12.62 49.43 -74.68
CA GLY A 76 11.95 50.56 -74.00
C GLY A 76 11.43 51.75 -74.82
N LYS A 77 11.57 51.77 -76.14
CA LYS A 77 11.28 52.89 -77.04
C LYS A 77 9.81 52.96 -77.42
N ASN A 78 9.08 51.87 -77.14
CA ASN A 78 7.65 51.74 -77.40
C ASN A 78 6.83 51.49 -76.11
N ALA A 79 7.45 51.59 -74.92
CA ALA A 79 6.67 51.57 -73.68
C ALA A 79 5.75 52.79 -73.70
N THR A 80 4.43 52.57 -73.64
CA THR A 80 3.46 53.66 -73.65
C THR A 80 3.23 54.24 -72.24
N SER A 81 3.58 53.47 -71.21
CA SER A 81 3.52 53.84 -69.80
C SER A 81 4.43 52.97 -68.93
N TYR A 82 4.85 53.53 -67.79
CA TYR A 82 5.51 52.84 -66.69
C TYR A 82 4.59 52.86 -65.46
N PHE A 83 4.63 51.80 -64.66
CA PHE A 83 4.00 51.72 -63.34
C PHE A 83 5.11 51.57 -62.30
N ILE A 84 5.22 52.54 -61.39
CA ILE A 84 6.21 52.58 -60.33
C ILE A 84 5.48 52.31 -59.03
N LEU A 85 5.80 51.18 -58.42
CA LEU A 85 5.35 50.82 -57.09
C LEU A 85 6.51 50.97 -56.12
N THR A 86 6.29 51.72 -55.04
CA THR A 86 7.30 51.97 -53.98
C THR A 86 6.78 51.50 -52.64
N ASP A 87 7.65 51.40 -51.64
CA ASP A 87 7.18 51.39 -50.25
C ASP A 87 6.65 52.78 -49.88
N CYS A 88 5.60 52.89 -49.07
CA CYS A 88 5.07 54.15 -48.58
C CYS A 88 5.96 54.82 -47.52
N GLU A 89 6.90 54.10 -46.91
CA GLU A 89 7.81 54.62 -45.90
C GLU A 89 8.98 55.41 -46.51
N SER A 90 9.37 56.50 -45.85
CA SER A 90 10.50 57.33 -46.28
C SER A 90 11.83 56.69 -45.83
N PRO A 91 12.89 56.67 -46.66
CA PRO A 91 13.01 57.33 -47.97
C PRO A 91 12.56 56.47 -49.17
N ASN A 92 12.09 55.24 -48.93
CA ASN A 92 11.73 54.28 -49.97
C ASN A 92 10.54 54.72 -50.85
N ASN A 93 9.76 55.70 -50.39
CA ASN A 93 8.67 56.35 -51.13
C ASN A 93 9.12 57.46 -52.09
N GLU A 94 10.40 57.83 -52.14
CA GLU A 94 10.89 58.88 -53.04
C GLU A 94 11.23 58.32 -54.43
N VAL A 95 10.66 58.93 -55.47
CA VAL A 95 10.86 58.52 -56.87
C VAL A 95 11.41 59.69 -57.68
N THR A 96 12.46 59.44 -58.46
CA THR A 96 12.97 60.40 -59.46
C THR A 96 12.50 60.00 -60.85
N LEU A 97 11.74 60.88 -61.52
CA LEU A 97 11.25 60.65 -62.88
C LEU A 97 12.27 61.16 -63.93
N ASP A 98 13.36 60.44 -64.12
CA ASP A 98 14.42 60.86 -65.06
C ASP A 98 14.01 60.65 -66.53
N ILE A 99 13.83 61.76 -67.26
CA ILE A 99 13.57 61.79 -68.71
C ILE A 99 14.72 62.41 -69.50
N THR A 100 15.87 62.67 -68.89
CA THR A 100 17.01 63.41 -69.46
C THR A 100 17.42 62.88 -70.83
N ALA A 101 17.49 61.56 -70.99
CA ALA A 101 17.87 60.90 -72.24
C ALA A 101 16.87 61.12 -73.40
N ASN A 102 15.64 61.54 -73.11
CA ASN A 102 14.54 61.69 -74.06
C ASN A 102 14.25 63.15 -74.44
N VAL A 103 15.03 64.12 -73.93
CA VAL A 103 14.79 65.55 -74.11
C VAL A 103 15.75 66.14 -75.15
N PRO A 104 15.27 66.55 -76.34
CA PRO A 104 16.10 67.20 -77.33
C PRO A 104 16.53 68.61 -76.86
N VAL A 105 17.76 69.00 -77.19
CA VAL A 105 18.29 70.35 -76.91
C VAL A 105 17.32 71.43 -77.42
N GLY A 106 16.94 72.36 -76.54
CA GLY A 106 16.02 73.47 -76.84
C GLY A 106 14.52 73.11 -76.83
N ALA A 107 14.14 71.94 -76.35
CA ALA A 107 12.75 71.63 -76.01
C ALA A 107 12.39 72.20 -74.63
N SER A 108 11.15 72.66 -74.48
CA SER A 108 10.54 72.96 -73.18
C SER A 108 9.72 71.77 -72.70
N ILE A 109 9.66 71.56 -71.38
CA ILE A 109 8.94 70.44 -70.76
C ILE A 109 7.83 70.99 -69.90
N SER A 110 6.69 70.32 -69.92
CA SER A 110 5.59 70.54 -68.99
C SER A 110 5.07 69.19 -68.51
N TRP A 111 4.76 69.10 -67.23
CA TRP A 111 4.18 67.91 -66.62
C TRP A 111 2.69 68.11 -66.35
N SER A 112 1.92 67.03 -66.50
CA SER A 112 0.53 66.95 -66.05
C SER A 112 0.37 65.72 -65.16
N PRO A 113 0.08 65.86 -63.85
CA PRO A 113 0.05 67.10 -63.06
C PRO A 113 1.37 67.90 -63.07
N ALA A 114 1.30 69.20 -62.76
CA ALA A 114 2.49 70.06 -62.75
C ALA A 114 3.47 69.67 -61.63
N LEU A 115 4.74 69.47 -61.98
CA LEU A 115 5.82 69.15 -61.05
C LEU A 115 6.76 70.36 -60.87
N THR A 116 7.24 70.57 -59.66
CA THR A 116 8.23 71.62 -59.33
C THR A 116 9.66 71.07 -59.40
N GLY A 117 10.66 71.95 -59.39
CA GLY A 117 12.07 71.55 -59.43
C GLY A 117 12.58 71.26 -60.84
N ASP A 118 13.56 70.36 -60.94
CA ASP A 118 14.18 70.01 -62.22
C ASP A 118 13.15 69.30 -63.13
N GLN A 119 12.84 69.91 -64.27
CA GLN A 119 11.82 69.38 -65.19
C GLN A 119 12.30 68.17 -66.00
N ILE A 120 13.61 67.90 -66.06
CA ILE A 120 14.16 66.72 -66.75
C ILE A 120 14.33 65.52 -65.83
N ALA A 121 14.32 65.72 -64.51
CA ALA A 121 14.40 64.66 -63.50
C ALA A 121 13.71 65.10 -62.19
N PRO A 122 12.39 65.36 -62.19
CA PRO A 122 11.70 65.80 -60.98
C PRO A 122 11.65 64.65 -59.97
N GLN A 123 11.92 64.98 -58.71
CA GLN A 123 11.72 64.09 -57.58
C GLN A 123 10.30 64.27 -57.06
N ILE A 124 9.64 63.16 -56.78
CA ILE A 124 8.30 63.11 -56.21
C ILE A 124 8.27 62.14 -55.04
N THR A 125 7.38 62.38 -54.10
CA THR A 125 7.05 61.41 -53.05
C THR A 125 5.83 60.63 -53.50
N ALA A 126 5.98 59.32 -53.67
CA ALA A 126 4.87 58.44 -53.97
C ALA A 126 3.87 58.46 -52.81
N THR A 127 2.60 58.38 -53.15
CA THR A 127 1.50 58.33 -52.18
C THR A 127 0.61 57.14 -52.52
N LYS A 128 -0.41 56.88 -51.70
CA LYS A 128 -1.40 55.84 -51.98
C LYS A 128 -2.31 56.17 -53.17
N ASP A 129 -2.34 57.43 -53.59
CA ASP A 129 -3.05 57.82 -54.80
C ASP A 129 -2.30 57.32 -56.03
N VAL A 130 -3.03 56.65 -56.92
CA VAL A 130 -2.51 56.25 -58.23
C VAL A 130 -2.44 57.49 -59.12
N ILE A 131 -1.29 58.17 -59.11
CA ILE A 131 -1.10 59.41 -59.86
C ILE A 131 -0.37 59.12 -61.17
N LYS A 132 -0.98 59.53 -62.28
CA LYS A 132 -0.39 59.43 -63.61
C LYS A 132 0.25 60.74 -64.03
N TYR A 133 1.56 60.75 -64.14
CA TYR A 133 2.37 61.86 -64.62
C TYR A 133 2.65 61.73 -66.11
N LEU A 134 2.37 62.78 -66.87
CA LEU A 134 2.63 62.86 -68.31
C LEU A 134 3.53 64.05 -68.62
N ALA A 135 4.73 63.78 -69.15
CA ALA A 135 5.62 64.81 -69.67
C ALA A 135 5.28 65.14 -71.14
N THR A 136 5.09 66.43 -71.43
CA THR A 136 4.89 66.96 -72.79
C THR A 136 6.08 67.84 -73.17
N LEU A 137 6.79 67.45 -74.23
CA LEU A 137 7.84 68.27 -74.83
C LEU A 137 7.25 69.20 -75.89
N VAL A 138 7.62 70.47 -75.85
CA VAL A 138 7.31 71.44 -76.92
C VAL A 138 8.59 71.99 -77.51
N LYS A 139 8.77 71.81 -78.83
CA LYS A 139 9.90 72.37 -79.60
C LYS A 139 9.41 72.93 -80.93
N ALA A 140 9.73 74.20 -81.20
CA ALA A 140 9.33 74.92 -82.41
C ALA A 140 7.81 74.81 -82.73
N GLY A 141 6.96 74.86 -81.70
CA GLY A 141 5.50 74.80 -81.83
C GLY A 141 4.90 73.39 -81.94
N ASN A 142 5.71 72.33 -81.99
CA ASN A 142 5.24 70.95 -82.01
C ASN A 142 5.29 70.35 -80.60
N ALA A 143 4.16 69.80 -80.14
CA ALA A 143 4.06 69.09 -78.86
C ALA A 143 4.17 67.58 -79.07
N LYS A 144 4.95 66.90 -78.23
CA LYS A 144 5.07 65.43 -78.19
C LYS A 144 5.00 64.95 -76.74
N ASN A 145 4.14 63.97 -76.47
CA ASN A 145 4.06 63.34 -75.16
C ASN A 145 5.10 62.21 -75.05
N LEU A 146 5.73 62.10 -73.88
CA LEU A 146 6.51 60.94 -73.48
C LEU A 146 5.61 59.85 -72.91
N PRO A 147 6.14 58.62 -72.70
CA PRO A 147 5.47 57.61 -71.89
C PRO A 147 5.09 58.20 -70.53
N SER A 148 3.90 57.85 -70.04
CA SER A 148 3.46 58.31 -68.72
C SER A 148 4.05 57.48 -67.60
N PHE A 149 4.26 58.07 -66.43
CA PHE A 149 4.62 57.37 -65.20
C PHE A 149 3.41 57.33 -64.29
N THR A 150 2.88 56.15 -64.01
CA THR A 150 1.92 55.93 -62.94
C THR A 150 2.72 55.60 -61.69
N VAL A 151 2.53 56.36 -60.62
CA VAL A 151 3.32 56.23 -59.39
C VAL A 151 2.35 56.05 -58.24
N VAL A 152 2.61 55.03 -57.44
CA VAL A 152 1.85 54.72 -56.22
C VAL A 152 2.79 54.04 -55.23
N CYS A 153 2.48 54.13 -53.94
CA CYS A 153 3.17 53.38 -52.91
C CYS A 153 2.28 52.28 -52.33
N MET A 154 2.90 51.22 -51.83
CA MET A 154 2.30 50.19 -51.00
C MET A 154 2.94 50.20 -49.62
N SER A 155 2.16 49.80 -48.62
CA SER A 155 2.67 49.53 -47.28
C SER A 155 3.13 48.06 -47.21
N GLN A 156 4.21 47.79 -46.46
CA GLN A 156 4.74 46.45 -46.23
C GLN A 156 4.68 46.11 -44.73
N ALA A 157 4.60 44.81 -44.42
CA ALA A 157 4.69 44.31 -43.06
C ALA A 157 6.17 44.14 -42.64
N ALA A 158 6.44 44.13 -41.34
CA ALA A 158 7.78 43.87 -40.81
C ALA A 158 8.26 42.44 -41.14
N ASN A 159 9.57 42.22 -41.16
CA ASN A 159 10.12 40.87 -41.26
C ASN A 159 10.47 40.37 -39.85
N LEU A 160 9.62 39.49 -39.32
CA LEU A 160 9.76 38.92 -37.98
C LEU A 160 10.44 37.55 -38.02
N VAL A 161 11.24 37.24 -37.01
CA VAL A 161 12.00 35.99 -36.86
C VAL A 161 11.69 35.37 -35.50
N ASP A 162 11.59 34.04 -35.43
CA ASP A 162 11.29 33.35 -34.17
C ASP A 162 12.37 33.60 -33.10
N ASP A 163 11.92 33.73 -31.85
CA ASP A 163 12.75 34.04 -30.68
C ASP A 163 12.82 32.87 -29.69
N VAL A 164 13.88 32.89 -28.89
CA VAL A 164 14.07 31.97 -27.77
C VAL A 164 14.43 32.73 -26.50
N ALA A 165 13.87 32.30 -25.37
CA ALA A 165 14.20 32.80 -24.04
C ALA A 165 14.33 31.63 -23.05
N THR A 166 15.04 31.86 -21.95
CA THR A 166 15.16 30.90 -20.85
C THR A 166 14.93 31.64 -19.54
N VAL A 167 14.23 31.01 -18.62
CA VAL A 167 13.92 31.54 -17.29
C VAL A 167 13.83 30.38 -16.32
N ASP A 168 14.17 30.57 -15.05
CA ASP A 168 13.86 29.57 -14.03
C ASP A 168 12.35 29.63 -13.71
N GLU A 169 11.75 28.54 -13.28
CA GLU A 169 10.36 28.57 -12.81
C GLU A 169 10.20 29.56 -11.64
N ASP A 170 8.98 30.08 -11.47
CA ASP A 170 8.66 31.18 -10.54
C ASP A 170 9.43 32.51 -10.73
N ALA A 171 10.31 32.60 -11.72
CA ALA A 171 10.97 33.83 -12.13
C ALA A 171 10.31 34.44 -13.37
N THR A 172 10.61 35.72 -13.61
CA THR A 172 10.06 36.46 -14.76
C THR A 172 11.18 36.87 -15.71
N VAL A 173 10.91 36.89 -17.02
CA VAL A 173 11.90 37.30 -18.04
C VAL A 173 11.34 38.33 -19.01
N ASP A 174 12.14 39.37 -19.28
CA ASP A 174 11.89 40.31 -20.38
C ASP A 174 12.49 39.76 -21.67
N ILE A 175 11.66 39.58 -22.69
CA ILE A 175 12.02 38.93 -23.95
C ILE A 175 12.35 39.99 -25.00
N SER A 176 13.58 39.92 -25.53
CA SER A 176 14.08 40.86 -26.54
C SER A 176 13.64 40.48 -27.96
N ILE A 177 12.32 40.51 -28.20
CA ILE A 177 11.67 40.06 -29.45
C ILE A 177 12.04 40.87 -30.71
N PHE A 178 12.83 41.95 -30.59
CA PHE A 178 13.19 42.81 -31.72
C PHE A 178 14.64 42.65 -32.19
N ASP A 179 15.47 41.89 -31.48
CA ASP A 179 16.94 41.84 -31.72
C ASP A 179 17.30 41.21 -33.08
N ASN A 180 16.45 40.32 -33.59
CA ASN A 180 16.58 39.58 -34.84
C ASN A 180 15.62 40.06 -35.95
N ASP A 181 14.80 41.07 -35.67
CA ASP A 181 13.74 41.56 -36.56
C ASP A 181 14.17 42.77 -37.41
N THR A 182 13.49 42.98 -38.54
CA THR A 182 13.76 44.13 -39.42
C THR A 182 12.49 44.75 -40.01
N GLU A 183 12.60 45.99 -40.49
CA GLU A 183 11.47 46.75 -41.06
C GLU A 183 10.32 46.98 -40.06
N LEU A 184 10.67 47.16 -38.78
CA LEU A 184 9.72 47.43 -37.70
C LEU A 184 9.08 48.83 -37.88
N PRO A 185 7.73 48.92 -37.88
CA PRO A 185 7.05 50.19 -38.06
C PRO A 185 7.18 51.06 -36.80
N VAL A 186 7.47 52.35 -36.98
CA VAL A 186 7.44 53.36 -35.90
C VAL A 186 6.02 53.85 -35.55
N ALA A 187 5.01 53.26 -36.19
CA ALA A 187 3.61 53.51 -35.94
C ALA A 187 2.79 52.25 -36.25
N GLY A 188 2.13 51.67 -35.25
CA GLY A 188 1.46 50.38 -35.38
C GLY A 188 0.94 49.84 -34.05
N THR A 189 0.75 48.52 -33.99
CA THR A 189 0.35 47.79 -32.79
C THR A 189 1.15 46.50 -32.65
N LEU A 190 1.54 46.17 -31.43
CA LEU A 190 2.02 44.84 -31.02
C LEU A 190 0.88 44.10 -30.32
N THR A 191 0.69 42.83 -30.67
CA THR A 191 -0.26 41.93 -30.00
C THR A 191 0.35 40.55 -29.82
N THR A 192 0.03 39.87 -28.73
CA THR A 192 0.50 38.51 -28.45
C THR A 192 -0.68 37.55 -28.34
N SER A 193 -0.41 36.26 -28.57
CA SER A 193 -1.29 35.19 -28.09
C SER A 193 -0.95 34.84 -26.63
N ASP A 194 -1.91 34.30 -25.90
CA ASP A 194 -1.63 33.75 -24.58
C ASP A 194 -0.90 32.40 -24.73
N PRO A 195 0.20 32.19 -23.98
CA PRO A 195 0.82 30.88 -23.85
C PRO A 195 -0.06 29.91 -23.03
N ILE A 196 0.32 28.63 -22.96
CA ILE A 196 -0.48 27.61 -22.25
C ILE A 196 -0.17 27.62 -20.75
N ASN A 197 1.11 27.75 -20.37
CA ASN A 197 1.59 27.59 -19.00
C ASN A 197 2.28 28.87 -18.50
N GLY A 198 1.67 30.02 -18.80
CA GLY A 198 2.19 31.30 -18.35
C GLY A 198 1.34 32.47 -18.82
N THR A 199 1.83 33.66 -18.51
CA THR A 199 1.18 34.93 -18.86
C THR A 199 2.16 35.90 -19.50
N ILE A 200 1.63 36.73 -20.41
CA ILE A 200 2.39 37.76 -21.09
C ILE A 200 1.89 39.14 -20.66
N SER A 201 2.83 40.02 -20.34
CA SER A 201 2.58 41.45 -20.15
C SER A 201 3.33 42.26 -21.19
N ILE A 202 2.68 43.30 -21.72
CA ILE A 202 3.28 44.25 -22.64
C ILE A 202 3.33 45.61 -21.95
N ASP A 203 4.52 46.16 -21.77
CA ASP A 203 4.72 47.56 -21.39
C ASP A 203 4.95 48.39 -22.65
N ASP A 204 4.06 49.33 -22.94
CA ASP A 204 4.12 50.20 -24.12
C ASP A 204 5.10 51.38 -23.96
N ASN A 205 5.81 51.45 -22.83
CA ASN A 205 6.76 52.51 -22.47
C ASN A 205 6.14 53.94 -22.57
N GLY A 206 4.81 54.04 -22.49
CA GLY A 206 4.06 55.28 -22.66
C GLY A 206 3.83 55.70 -24.11
N THR A 207 4.08 54.82 -25.10
CA THR A 207 3.89 55.04 -26.53
C THR A 207 2.92 54.04 -27.18
N PRO A 208 1.59 54.14 -26.94
CA PRO A 208 0.60 53.11 -27.30
C PRO A 208 0.41 52.79 -28.80
N ASN A 209 1.07 53.52 -29.68
CA ASN A 209 0.99 53.31 -31.13
C ASN A 209 2.38 53.13 -31.76
N ASN A 210 3.41 52.88 -30.95
CA ASN A 210 4.76 52.67 -31.43
C ASN A 210 5.28 51.32 -30.93
N PRO A 211 5.11 50.23 -31.71
CA PRO A 211 5.50 48.92 -31.24
C PRO A 211 7.03 48.74 -31.12
N SER A 212 7.84 49.64 -31.67
CA SER A 212 9.30 49.47 -31.75
C SER A 212 10.05 49.57 -30.42
N ASP A 213 9.39 50.05 -29.36
CA ASP A 213 9.97 50.20 -28.02
C ASP A 213 9.13 49.53 -26.91
N ASP A 214 8.16 48.71 -27.29
CA ASP A 214 7.37 47.91 -26.36
C ASP A 214 8.25 46.81 -25.72
N ILE A 215 8.02 46.50 -24.44
CA ILE A 215 8.72 45.43 -23.71
C ILE A 215 7.73 44.30 -23.47
N VAL A 216 8.12 43.08 -23.84
CA VAL A 216 7.34 41.86 -23.60
C VAL A 216 7.94 41.10 -22.43
N THR A 217 7.16 40.91 -21.38
CA THR A 217 7.55 40.13 -20.19
C THR A 217 6.75 38.82 -20.15
N TYR A 218 7.44 37.70 -19.93
CA TYR A 218 6.84 36.40 -19.66
C TYR A 218 6.97 36.04 -18.18
N ILE A 219 5.88 35.49 -17.64
CA ILE A 219 5.76 34.98 -16.29
C ILE A 219 5.17 33.55 -16.41
N PRO A 220 5.94 32.48 -16.12
CA PRO A 220 5.42 31.12 -16.13
C PRO A 220 4.31 30.97 -15.07
N ASP A 221 3.43 30.00 -15.26
CA ASP A 221 2.52 29.57 -14.21
C ASP A 221 3.33 29.00 -13.03
N PRO A 222 2.84 29.12 -11.78
CA PRO A 222 3.53 28.56 -10.62
C PRO A 222 3.82 27.07 -10.80
N ASP A 223 5.00 26.63 -10.39
CA ASP A 223 5.49 25.23 -10.47
C ASP A 223 5.52 24.64 -11.90
N PHE A 224 5.50 25.48 -12.94
CA PHE A 224 5.65 25.03 -14.31
C PHE A 224 7.11 25.10 -14.76
N ASN A 225 7.64 23.96 -15.19
CA ASN A 225 8.86 23.88 -16.00
C ASN A 225 8.65 23.14 -17.33
N GLY A 226 9.63 23.32 -18.20
CA GLY A 226 9.62 22.83 -19.58
C GLY A 226 9.32 23.93 -20.59
N GLN A 227 8.96 23.51 -21.79
CA GLN A 227 8.83 24.42 -22.93
C GLN A 227 7.42 25.02 -23.01
N ASP A 228 7.35 26.33 -23.12
CA ASP A 228 6.13 27.08 -23.43
C ASP A 228 6.31 27.94 -24.70
N THR A 229 5.21 28.27 -25.37
CA THR A 229 5.26 29.00 -26.63
C THR A 229 4.12 29.99 -26.75
N PHE A 230 4.43 31.17 -27.31
CA PHE A 230 3.42 32.12 -27.74
C PHE A 230 3.84 32.77 -29.07
N THR A 231 2.92 33.47 -29.71
CA THR A 231 3.20 34.21 -30.95
C THR A 231 3.03 35.70 -30.70
N TYR A 232 3.82 36.53 -31.37
CA TYR A 232 3.64 37.97 -31.42
C TYR A 232 3.36 38.42 -32.85
N THR A 233 2.50 39.42 -32.99
CA THR A 233 2.10 39.99 -34.27
C THR A 233 2.28 41.50 -34.24
N ILE A 234 2.99 42.03 -35.24
CA ILE A 234 3.19 43.46 -35.42
C ILE A 234 2.43 43.89 -36.66
N CYS A 235 1.54 44.86 -36.51
CA CYS A 235 0.81 45.48 -37.60
C CYS A 235 1.20 46.94 -37.74
N ASN A 236 1.44 47.40 -38.98
CA ASN A 236 1.57 48.83 -39.24
C ASN A 236 0.19 49.53 -39.18
N THR A 237 0.16 50.87 -39.19
CA THR A 237 -1.11 51.65 -39.20
C THR A 237 -2.02 51.40 -40.42
N PHE A 238 -1.54 50.67 -41.42
CA PHE A 238 -2.26 50.35 -42.64
C PHE A 238 -2.85 48.93 -42.65
N GLY A 239 -2.56 48.14 -41.61
CA GLY A 239 -3.10 46.80 -41.42
C GLY A 239 -2.27 45.68 -42.07
N ASP A 240 -1.07 45.97 -42.56
CA ASP A 240 -0.14 44.90 -42.94
C ASP A 240 0.52 44.36 -41.67
N CYS A 241 0.41 43.05 -41.47
CA CYS A 241 0.85 42.38 -40.26
C CYS A 241 1.79 41.22 -40.56
N SER A 242 2.74 40.99 -39.66
CA SER A 242 3.58 39.80 -39.63
C SER A 242 3.52 39.16 -38.25
N THR A 243 3.77 37.86 -38.19
CA THR A 243 3.72 37.06 -36.96
C THR A 243 4.97 36.18 -36.85
N ALA A 244 5.54 36.08 -35.66
CA ALA A 244 6.61 35.15 -35.31
C ALA A 244 6.31 34.47 -33.96
N THR A 245 7.06 33.41 -33.67
CA THR A 245 6.88 32.57 -32.47
C THR A 245 8.01 32.82 -31.48
N VAL A 246 7.66 32.93 -30.21
CA VAL A 246 8.61 32.90 -29.09
C VAL A 246 8.52 31.55 -28.41
N THR A 247 9.66 30.91 -28.21
CA THR A 247 9.79 29.68 -27.41
C THR A 247 10.50 30.00 -26.11
N VAL A 248 9.87 29.72 -24.97
CA VAL A 248 10.46 29.91 -23.65
C VAL A 248 10.80 28.53 -23.06
N ASP A 249 12.04 28.36 -22.63
CA ASP A 249 12.51 27.19 -21.89
C ASP A 249 12.51 27.53 -20.39
N VAL A 250 11.57 26.97 -19.64
CA VAL A 250 11.43 27.20 -18.20
C VAL A 250 12.20 26.10 -17.45
N LEU A 251 13.24 26.49 -16.72
CA LEU A 251 14.13 25.56 -16.01
C LEU A 251 13.53 25.19 -14.65
N PRO A 252 13.55 23.90 -14.27
CA PRO A 252 13.09 23.47 -12.95
C PRO A 252 13.99 24.00 -11.83
N ILE A 253 13.41 24.27 -10.68
CA ILE A 253 14.03 24.54 -9.40
C ILE A 253 13.69 23.36 -8.48
N VAL A 254 14.68 22.85 -7.74
CA VAL A 254 14.44 21.74 -6.80
C VAL A 254 13.56 22.23 -5.65
N ASP A 255 12.47 21.52 -5.35
CA ASP A 255 11.54 21.86 -4.27
C ASP A 255 11.32 20.69 -3.31
N THR A 256 11.75 20.88 -2.05
CA THR A 256 11.54 19.92 -0.97
C THR A 256 10.56 20.45 0.07
N PHE A 257 9.72 19.59 0.64
CA PHE A 257 8.70 19.94 1.63
C PHE A 257 8.82 19.09 2.91
N ASP A 258 8.39 19.64 4.04
CA ASP A 258 8.50 18.94 5.33
C ASP A 258 7.65 17.67 5.37
N ASP A 259 8.20 16.63 6.01
CA ASP A 259 7.58 15.32 6.19
C ASP A 259 7.32 15.01 7.66
N VAL A 260 6.38 14.09 7.88
CA VAL A 260 6.13 13.51 9.20
C VAL A 260 5.94 12.01 9.09
N VAL A 261 6.62 11.29 9.98
CA VAL A 261 6.49 9.84 10.14
C VAL A 261 6.37 9.48 11.61
N THR A 262 5.84 8.29 11.88
CA THR A 262 5.65 7.76 13.23
C THR A 262 6.29 6.38 13.32
N THR A 263 6.97 6.08 14.43
CA THR A 263 7.53 4.76 14.74
C THR A 263 7.36 4.49 16.24
N GLU A 264 7.52 3.25 16.66
CA GLU A 264 7.59 2.88 18.07
C GLU A 264 9.04 2.99 18.57
N GLU A 265 9.23 3.11 19.88
CA GLU A 265 10.58 3.07 20.46
C GLU A 265 11.29 1.78 20.10
N ASN A 266 12.63 1.83 20.02
CA ASN A 266 13.49 0.72 19.59
C ASN A 266 13.25 0.19 18.14
N MET A 267 12.19 0.59 17.46
CA MET A 267 11.82 0.12 16.13
C MET A 267 12.34 1.04 15.01
N PRO A 268 13.20 0.54 14.09
CA PRO A 268 13.61 1.28 12.91
C PRO A 268 12.47 1.46 11.89
N ILE A 269 12.40 2.63 11.25
CA ILE A 269 11.44 2.91 10.18
C ILE A 269 12.14 3.21 8.84
N SER A 270 11.65 2.58 7.78
CA SER A 270 12.05 2.89 6.40
C SER A 270 11.10 3.94 5.80
N ILE A 271 11.65 5.06 5.37
CA ILE A 271 10.94 6.21 4.81
C ILE A 271 11.13 6.19 3.29
N ASP A 272 10.55 5.19 2.63
CA ASP A 272 10.72 4.96 1.19
C ASP A 272 10.00 6.01 0.31
N ASN A 273 9.12 6.80 0.91
CA ASN A 273 8.27 7.78 0.25
C ASN A 273 8.56 9.21 0.70
N TRP A 274 9.77 9.49 1.18
CA TRP A 274 10.19 10.84 1.58
C TRP A 274 10.05 11.86 0.45
N SER A 275 10.18 11.43 -0.82
CA SER A 275 10.08 12.27 -2.00
C SER A 275 8.65 12.46 -2.52
N ALA A 276 7.63 11.97 -1.82
CA ALA A 276 6.27 11.88 -2.35
C ALA A 276 5.51 13.23 -2.39
N ASN A 277 5.86 14.15 -1.50
CA ASN A 277 5.33 15.52 -1.42
C ASN A 277 6.25 16.54 -2.12
N ASP A 278 7.45 16.13 -2.52
CA ASP A 278 8.46 16.94 -3.19
C ASP A 278 8.16 17.13 -4.68
N ASN A 279 8.66 18.24 -5.24
CA ASN A 279 8.51 18.56 -6.65
C ASN A 279 9.87 18.81 -7.30
N ASP A 280 9.96 18.50 -8.58
CA ASP A 280 11.16 18.79 -9.41
C ASP A 280 12.49 18.25 -8.86
N LEU A 281 12.39 17.10 -8.19
CA LEU A 281 13.56 16.36 -7.73
C LEU A 281 14.39 15.84 -8.92
N PRO A 282 15.72 16.00 -8.87
CA PRO A 282 16.58 15.60 -9.97
C PRO A 282 16.82 14.08 -9.96
N THR A 283 16.75 13.45 -11.14
CA THR A 283 17.20 12.05 -11.36
C THR A 283 18.73 11.90 -11.36
N VAL A 284 19.46 13.03 -11.32
CA VAL A 284 20.90 13.06 -11.12
C VAL A 284 21.24 14.22 -10.18
N GLY A 285 21.72 13.91 -8.97
CA GLY A 285 21.94 14.89 -7.91
C GLY A 285 22.60 14.29 -6.67
N THR A 286 22.41 14.94 -5.54
CA THR A 286 22.85 14.46 -4.21
C THR A 286 21.76 14.65 -3.18
N LEU A 287 21.54 13.65 -2.34
CA LEU A 287 20.80 13.74 -1.08
C LEU A 287 21.78 13.84 0.09
N THR A 288 21.56 14.79 0.99
CA THR A 288 22.35 14.93 2.22
C THR A 288 21.43 15.10 3.41
N ILE A 289 21.77 14.44 4.53
CA ILE A 289 20.94 14.41 5.74
C ILE A 289 21.77 14.89 6.94
N THR A 290 21.13 15.66 7.81
CA THR A 290 21.69 16.07 9.10
C THR A 290 21.53 14.98 10.15
N VAL A 291 22.40 14.97 11.16
CA VAL A 291 22.31 13.98 12.24
C VAL A 291 21.22 14.41 13.23
N PRO A 292 20.18 13.58 13.48
CA PRO A 292 19.17 13.90 14.48
C PRO A 292 19.72 13.76 15.91
N THR A 293 18.96 14.22 16.92
CA THR A 293 19.45 14.26 18.31
C THR A 293 19.19 12.95 19.06
N ASN A 294 18.07 12.28 18.75
CA ASN A 294 17.58 11.13 19.50
C ASN A 294 17.46 9.86 18.62
N GLY A 295 18.27 9.77 17.57
CA GLY A 295 18.33 8.60 16.71
C GLY A 295 19.50 8.64 15.75
N ALA A 296 19.52 7.67 14.83
CA ALA A 296 20.48 7.56 13.74
C ALA A 296 19.74 7.46 12.41
N VAL A 297 20.33 8.02 11.36
CA VAL A 297 19.81 7.91 9.99
C VAL A 297 20.84 7.23 9.10
N VAL A 298 20.37 6.27 8.30
CA VAL A 298 21.14 5.62 7.24
C VAL A 298 20.44 5.86 5.91
N VAL A 299 21.22 6.19 4.88
CA VAL A 299 20.71 6.31 3.51
C VAL A 299 21.27 5.15 2.70
N ASP A 300 20.39 4.31 2.18
CA ASP A 300 20.73 3.31 1.17
C ASP A 300 20.41 3.85 -0.22
N GLY A 301 21.44 4.20 -0.97
CA GLY A 301 21.25 4.73 -2.32
C GLY A 301 21.05 3.66 -3.39
N ASN A 302 20.50 2.48 -3.04
CA ASN A 302 20.01 1.42 -3.94
C ASN A 302 20.94 0.98 -5.09
N GLY A 303 22.25 1.25 -4.96
CA GLY A 303 23.24 1.03 -6.03
C GLY A 303 23.35 2.13 -7.10
N THR A 304 22.70 3.28 -6.90
CA THR A 304 22.57 4.47 -7.76
C THR A 304 23.04 5.74 -7.03
N PRO A 305 24.34 5.91 -6.70
CA PRO A 305 24.83 6.94 -5.76
C PRO A 305 24.69 8.41 -6.19
N ASN A 306 24.15 8.68 -7.37
CA ASN A 306 23.89 10.05 -7.84
C ASN A 306 22.43 10.22 -8.24
N ASP A 307 21.54 9.29 -7.92
CA ASP A 307 20.12 9.40 -8.20
C ASP A 307 19.40 9.50 -6.85
N PRO A 308 19.20 10.73 -6.31
CA PRO A 308 18.54 10.84 -5.02
C PRO A 308 17.10 10.29 -5.07
N PHE A 309 16.46 10.18 -6.24
CA PHE A 309 15.05 9.82 -6.34
C PHE A 309 14.73 8.39 -5.85
N ASP A 310 15.71 7.47 -5.87
CA ASP A 310 15.53 6.08 -5.41
C ASP A 310 16.31 5.74 -4.13
N ASP A 311 16.85 6.75 -3.44
CA ASP A 311 17.49 6.59 -2.14
C ASP A 311 16.43 6.25 -1.06
N ILE A 312 16.72 5.24 -0.23
CA ILE A 312 15.90 4.84 0.92
C ILE A 312 16.51 5.41 2.19
N ILE A 313 15.70 6.13 2.97
CA ILE A 313 16.10 6.69 4.27
C ILE A 313 15.58 5.77 5.37
N THR A 314 16.46 5.27 6.22
CA THR A 314 16.09 4.52 7.44
C THR A 314 16.42 5.36 8.66
N TYR A 315 15.42 5.61 9.52
CA TYR A 315 15.62 6.21 10.84
C TYR A 315 15.53 5.11 11.90
N THR A 316 16.48 5.11 12.84
CA THR A 316 16.48 4.25 14.03
C THR A 316 16.49 5.13 15.27
N PRO A 317 15.45 5.11 16.12
CA PRO A 317 15.46 5.85 17.37
C PRO A 317 16.61 5.35 18.28
N ASN A 318 17.09 6.21 19.17
CA ASN A 318 17.96 5.76 20.26
C ASN A 318 17.18 4.80 21.17
N THR A 319 17.89 3.89 21.83
CA THR A 319 17.30 2.99 22.82
C THR A 319 16.50 3.76 23.88
N ASP A 320 15.30 3.30 24.17
CA ASP A 320 14.34 3.85 25.15
C ASP A 320 13.93 5.31 24.88
N PHE A 321 14.07 5.78 23.64
CA PHE A 321 13.65 7.12 23.28
C PHE A 321 12.19 7.15 22.86
N SER A 322 11.37 7.85 23.64
CA SER A 322 10.06 8.31 23.22
C SER A 322 9.96 9.84 23.14
N GLY A 323 9.12 10.30 22.22
CA GLY A 323 8.93 11.72 21.92
C GLY A 323 9.22 12.06 20.47
N THR A 324 9.48 13.35 20.20
CA THR A 324 9.70 13.84 18.83
C THR A 324 11.19 14.05 18.56
N ASP A 325 11.65 13.57 17.40
CA ASP A 325 12.97 13.85 16.84
C ASP A 325 12.83 14.40 15.43
N SER A 326 13.90 14.97 14.87
CA SER A 326 13.85 15.55 13.54
C SER A 326 15.23 15.64 12.90
N PHE A 327 15.28 15.52 11.59
CA PHE A 327 16.46 15.81 10.78
C PHE A 327 16.08 16.53 9.49
N ASP A 328 16.95 17.43 9.07
CA ASP A 328 16.86 18.08 7.77
C ASP A 328 17.47 17.20 6.68
N TYR A 329 16.83 17.16 5.52
CA TYR A 329 17.38 16.63 4.28
C TYR A 329 17.55 17.75 3.26
N THR A 330 18.56 17.64 2.41
CA THR A 330 18.86 18.61 1.36
C THR A 330 19.15 17.88 0.07
N VAL A 331 18.37 18.20 -0.97
CA VAL A 331 18.53 17.67 -2.32
C VAL A 331 19.14 18.75 -3.20
N CYS A 332 20.16 18.39 -3.97
CA CYS A 332 20.79 19.28 -4.95
C CYS A 332 20.83 18.64 -6.34
N ASP A 333 20.60 19.43 -7.38
CA ASP A 333 20.85 19.03 -8.77
C ASP A 333 22.35 19.17 -9.16
N THR A 334 22.68 18.78 -10.40
CA THR A 334 24.06 18.91 -10.92
C THR A 334 24.51 20.34 -11.23
N LEU A 335 23.58 21.30 -11.24
CA LEU A 335 23.85 22.73 -11.47
C LEU A 335 24.08 23.49 -10.16
N GLY A 336 23.80 22.86 -9.01
CA GLY A 336 23.98 23.41 -7.68
C GLY A 336 22.74 24.12 -7.12
N ASN A 337 21.57 23.90 -7.73
CA ASN A 337 20.29 24.30 -7.16
C ASN A 337 19.96 23.30 -6.05
N CYS A 338 19.69 23.80 -4.84
CA CYS A 338 19.45 22.98 -3.67
C CYS A 338 18.22 23.45 -2.92
N SER A 339 17.47 22.50 -2.37
CA SER A 339 16.33 22.72 -1.49
C SER A 339 16.49 21.89 -0.21
N THR A 340 16.00 22.41 0.91
CA THR A 340 16.11 21.79 2.22
C THR A 340 14.74 21.76 2.89
N ALA A 341 14.38 20.61 3.45
CA ALA A 341 13.18 20.42 4.26
C ALA A 341 13.47 19.50 5.45
N THR A 342 12.51 19.38 6.37
CA THR A 342 12.66 18.65 7.63
C THR A 342 11.76 17.42 7.65
N ILE A 343 12.32 16.26 8.00
CA ILE A 343 11.54 15.09 8.42
C ILE A 343 11.39 15.14 9.94
N THR A 344 10.14 15.15 10.41
CA THR A 344 9.79 14.99 11.84
C THR A 344 9.43 13.54 12.11
N VAL A 345 10.10 12.91 13.06
CA VAL A 345 9.80 11.56 13.53
C VAL A 345 9.13 11.65 14.90
N ILE A 346 7.98 11.01 15.04
CA ILE A 346 7.29 10.86 16.32
C ILE A 346 7.51 9.42 16.77
N THR A 347 8.24 9.23 17.86
CA THR A 347 8.46 7.94 18.50
C THR A 347 7.50 7.79 19.68
N THR A 348 6.64 6.78 19.64
CA THR A 348 5.74 6.43 20.75
C THR A 348 6.40 5.40 21.65
N ASP A 349 6.03 5.39 22.93
CA ASP A 349 6.38 4.26 23.82
C ASP A 349 5.83 2.97 23.19
N GLN A 350 6.56 1.88 23.36
CA GLN A 350 6.10 0.56 23.01
C GLN A 350 4.99 0.16 24.00
N VAL A 351 3.98 -0.54 23.50
CA VAL A 351 2.99 -1.14 24.39
C VAL A 351 3.62 -2.43 24.89
N ASP A 352 3.87 -2.47 26.19
CA ASP A 352 4.13 -3.70 26.92
C ASP A 352 2.85 -4.54 26.92
N LEU A 353 2.92 -5.79 26.46
CA LEU A 353 1.77 -6.67 26.21
C LEU A 353 1.61 -7.75 27.28
N ASP A 354 2.64 -7.96 28.08
CA ASP A 354 2.87 -9.06 29.01
C ASP A 354 3.89 -8.51 30.03
N SER A 355 3.41 -8.08 31.20
CA SER A 355 4.18 -7.21 32.11
C SER A 355 5.09 -7.94 33.11
N ASP A 356 4.85 -9.22 33.35
CA ASP A 356 5.67 -10.15 34.12
C ASP A 356 6.51 -11.09 33.23
N ASP A 357 6.36 -10.98 31.91
CA ASP A 357 7.11 -11.72 30.88
C ASP A 357 6.81 -13.24 30.91
N ASP A 358 5.68 -13.66 31.51
CA ASP A 358 5.32 -15.06 31.73
C ASP A 358 4.71 -15.72 30.47
N GLY A 359 4.47 -14.95 29.42
CA GLY A 359 3.92 -15.42 28.15
C GLY A 359 2.39 -15.37 28.05
N ILE A 360 1.67 -15.19 29.14
CA ILE A 360 0.27 -14.81 29.19
C ILE A 360 0.21 -13.30 28.90
N LEU A 361 -0.78 -12.88 28.12
CA LEU A 361 -0.89 -11.46 27.79
C LEU A 361 -1.72 -10.77 28.86
N ASP A 362 -1.32 -9.57 29.31
CA ASP A 362 -2.06 -8.63 30.19
C ASP A 362 -3.59 -8.58 29.93
N ALA A 363 -4.00 -8.76 28.66
CA ALA A 363 -5.39 -8.74 28.23
C ALA A 363 -6.20 -9.98 28.66
N TRP A 364 -5.53 -11.09 28.98
CA TRP A 364 -6.09 -12.31 29.56
C TRP A 364 -6.22 -12.19 31.08
N GLU A 365 -5.27 -11.56 31.78
CA GLU A 365 -5.37 -11.30 33.24
C GLU A 365 -6.19 -10.04 33.59
N ASP A 366 -6.74 -9.33 32.60
CA ASP A 366 -7.81 -8.35 32.82
C ASP A 366 -9.16 -9.05 33.13
N LEU A 367 -9.19 -9.79 34.25
CA LEU A 367 -10.36 -10.52 34.76
C LEU A 367 -11.43 -9.58 35.34
N ASN A 368 -11.08 -8.31 35.55
CA ASN A 368 -12.03 -7.32 36.02
C ASN A 368 -13.05 -7.00 34.91
N THR A 369 -14.27 -6.60 35.31
CA THR A 369 -15.40 -6.47 34.36
C THR A 369 -15.69 -5.04 33.93
N ASP A 370 -14.69 -4.16 33.95
CA ASP A 370 -14.89 -2.74 33.66
C ASP A 370 -14.84 -2.39 32.16
N ASN A 371 -14.33 -3.32 31.33
CA ASN A 371 -14.22 -3.28 29.86
C ASN A 371 -13.33 -2.15 29.32
N ASP A 372 -12.24 -1.82 30.00
CA ASP A 372 -11.19 -0.98 29.42
C ASP A 372 -9.99 -1.73 28.86
N ASN A 373 -9.94 -3.08 28.98
CA ASN A 373 -8.90 -3.95 28.44
C ASN A 373 -7.53 -3.54 28.98
N ASN A 374 -7.46 -3.28 30.28
CA ASN A 374 -6.27 -2.78 30.95
C ASN A 374 -6.24 -3.33 32.38
N PRO A 375 -5.40 -4.36 32.65
CA PRO A 375 -5.38 -5.00 33.97
C PRO A 375 -4.90 -4.03 35.07
N ALA A 376 -4.09 -3.02 34.73
CA ALA A 376 -3.62 -2.03 35.71
C ALA A 376 -4.74 -1.12 36.28
N THR A 377 -5.93 -1.09 35.66
CA THR A 377 -7.09 -0.34 36.15
C THR A 377 -8.02 -1.23 36.95
N ASN A 378 -7.94 -1.14 38.28
CA ASN A 378 -8.65 -2.05 39.20
C ASN A 378 -8.17 -3.49 39.03
N PRO A 379 -6.87 -3.73 39.30
CA PRO A 379 -6.24 -5.02 39.10
C PRO A 379 -6.93 -6.13 39.87
N THR A 380 -6.92 -7.31 39.26
CA THR A 380 -7.22 -8.57 39.95
C THR A 380 -5.95 -9.00 40.71
N ASP A 381 -6.18 -9.76 41.77
CA ASP A 381 -5.22 -10.16 42.81
C ASP A 381 -5.91 -11.39 43.41
N SER A 382 -5.67 -12.54 42.77
CA SER A 382 -6.47 -13.76 42.90
C SER A 382 -6.19 -14.49 44.21
N ASP A 383 -4.93 -14.61 44.60
CA ASP A 383 -4.46 -15.18 45.87
C ASP A 383 -4.53 -14.20 47.08
N GLY A 384 -4.50 -12.89 46.83
CA GLY A 384 -4.58 -11.84 47.85
C GLY A 384 -3.24 -11.48 48.50
N ASP A 385 -2.09 -11.77 47.89
CA ASP A 385 -0.77 -11.46 48.43
C ASP A 385 -0.41 -9.95 48.31
N GLY A 386 -1.06 -9.26 47.37
CA GLY A 386 -0.93 -7.83 47.07
C GLY A 386 -0.02 -7.50 45.88
N ILE A 387 0.48 -8.49 45.15
CA ILE A 387 0.84 -8.45 43.74
C ILE A 387 -0.49 -8.60 42.96
N ALA A 388 -0.48 -8.38 41.66
CA ALA A 388 -1.69 -8.42 40.84
C ALA A 388 -1.42 -9.39 39.71
N ASP A 389 -2.40 -10.21 39.32
CA ASP A 389 -2.23 -11.35 38.41
C ASP A 389 -1.32 -11.01 37.19
N TYR A 390 -1.52 -9.86 36.52
CA TYR A 390 -0.67 -9.40 35.39
C TYR A 390 0.78 -8.98 35.72
N LEU A 391 1.23 -9.20 36.96
CA LEU A 391 2.57 -8.89 37.49
C LEU A 391 3.07 -10.04 38.38
N ASP A 392 2.39 -11.18 38.33
CA ASP A 392 2.49 -12.28 39.26
C ASP A 392 2.75 -13.55 38.46
N ILE A 393 3.84 -14.26 38.75
CA ILE A 393 4.17 -15.50 38.03
C ILE A 393 3.55 -16.76 38.66
N ASP A 394 2.80 -16.64 39.75
CA ASP A 394 2.12 -17.73 40.50
C ASP A 394 0.82 -17.18 41.10
N SER A 395 -0.17 -16.89 40.25
CA SER A 395 -1.35 -16.05 40.56
C SER A 395 -2.32 -16.66 41.59
N ASP A 396 -2.23 -17.96 41.87
CA ASP A 396 -3.01 -18.66 42.89
C ASP A 396 -2.18 -19.24 44.07
N ASP A 397 -0.87 -18.98 44.07
CA ASP A 397 0.04 -19.14 45.22
C ASP A 397 0.22 -20.64 45.60
N ASP A 398 0.13 -21.51 44.60
CA ASP A 398 0.18 -22.96 44.69
C ASP A 398 1.61 -23.52 44.49
N GLY A 399 2.51 -22.70 43.93
CA GLY A 399 3.92 -22.99 43.73
C GLY A 399 4.27 -23.58 42.37
N ILE A 400 3.35 -23.60 41.42
CA ILE A 400 3.57 -23.88 40.01
C ILE A 400 3.52 -22.53 39.28
N PRO A 401 4.50 -22.19 38.42
CA PRO A 401 4.42 -20.91 37.71
C PRO A 401 3.31 -20.86 36.65
N ASP A 402 2.64 -19.71 36.51
CA ASP A 402 1.55 -19.45 35.56
C ASP A 402 1.91 -19.84 34.12
N ASN A 403 3.16 -19.56 33.72
CA ASN A 403 3.73 -19.96 32.42
C ASN A 403 3.60 -21.48 32.15
N VAL A 404 3.77 -22.29 33.19
CA VAL A 404 3.72 -23.75 33.16
C VAL A 404 2.28 -24.23 33.10
N GLU A 405 1.42 -23.70 33.95
CA GLU A 405 0.02 -24.14 34.08
C GLU A 405 -0.82 -23.74 32.87
N ALA A 406 -0.55 -22.56 32.31
CA ALA A 406 -1.24 -22.06 31.13
C ALA A 406 -1.01 -22.92 29.87
N GLN A 407 -0.16 -23.96 29.92
CA GLN A 407 0.18 -24.86 28.82
C GLN A 407 0.09 -26.34 29.23
N THR A 408 -0.45 -27.21 28.37
CA THR A 408 -0.46 -28.67 28.62
C THR A 408 0.95 -29.25 28.71
N THR A 409 1.16 -30.27 29.56
CA THR A 409 2.50 -30.85 29.84
C THR A 409 3.21 -31.34 28.58
N SER A 410 2.48 -32.05 27.71
CA SER A 410 3.05 -32.63 26.47
C SER A 410 3.46 -31.61 25.39
N ASP A 411 2.84 -30.43 25.36
CA ASP A 411 3.07 -29.39 24.36
C ASP A 411 3.77 -28.15 24.96
N TYR A 412 4.26 -28.22 26.20
CA TYR A 412 4.91 -27.12 26.90
C TYR A 412 6.07 -26.50 26.10
N ILE A 413 6.08 -25.17 26.07
CA ILE A 413 7.14 -24.36 25.45
C ILE A 413 7.76 -23.49 26.54
N ALA A 414 8.99 -23.82 26.93
CA ALA A 414 9.79 -22.99 27.83
C ALA A 414 10.12 -21.62 27.20
N PRO A 415 10.21 -20.55 28.01
CA PRO A 415 10.59 -19.21 27.56
C PRO A 415 12.01 -19.23 26.96
N SER A 416 12.27 -18.38 25.96
CA SER A 416 13.59 -18.33 25.31
C SER A 416 14.57 -17.37 25.98
N GLY A 417 14.07 -16.44 26.79
CA GLY A 417 14.79 -15.33 27.40
C GLY A 417 15.16 -14.22 26.41
N GLU A 418 14.50 -14.18 25.25
CA GLU A 418 14.78 -13.22 24.19
C GLU A 418 13.46 -12.58 23.75
N ASP A 419 13.34 -11.26 23.93
CA ASP A 419 12.32 -10.43 23.30
C ASP A 419 13.01 -9.46 22.33
N ALA A 420 12.98 -9.81 21.04
CA ALA A 420 13.68 -9.04 20.01
C ALA A 420 13.05 -7.67 19.78
N ASN A 421 11.77 -7.51 20.10
CA ASN A 421 11.03 -6.32 19.80
C ASN A 421 10.75 -5.45 21.04
N ASN A 422 10.94 -5.94 22.27
CA ASN A 422 10.73 -5.30 23.58
C ASN A 422 9.25 -4.99 23.89
N ASN A 423 8.33 -5.89 23.52
CA ASN A 423 6.91 -5.78 23.83
C ASN A 423 6.48 -6.57 25.09
N GLY A 424 7.42 -7.14 25.85
CA GLY A 424 7.16 -7.97 27.04
C GLY A 424 7.02 -9.45 26.69
N LEU A 425 6.35 -9.76 25.59
CA LEU A 425 6.12 -11.13 25.17
C LEU A 425 7.40 -11.79 24.58
N ASP A 426 7.86 -12.87 25.19
CA ASP A 426 9.02 -13.64 24.72
C ASP A 426 8.85 -14.15 23.27
N ASP A 427 9.92 -14.08 22.47
CA ASP A 427 9.94 -14.51 21.06
C ASP A 427 9.46 -15.98 20.87
N ALA A 428 9.55 -16.83 21.91
CA ALA A 428 9.04 -18.20 21.92
C ALA A 428 7.52 -18.26 21.65
N TYR A 429 6.79 -17.25 22.11
CA TYR A 429 5.32 -17.16 22.08
C TYR A 429 4.79 -16.28 20.93
N GLU A 430 5.68 -15.74 20.08
CA GLU A 430 5.30 -14.88 18.94
C GLU A 430 5.07 -15.61 17.61
N GLN A 431 5.03 -16.95 17.61
CA GLN A 431 5.10 -17.76 16.39
C GLN A 431 3.92 -17.57 15.41
N GLU A 432 2.78 -17.03 15.86
CA GLU A 432 1.62 -16.65 15.04
C GLU A 432 1.22 -15.17 15.18
N GLY A 433 2.20 -14.29 15.47
CA GLY A 433 1.98 -12.91 15.91
C GLY A 433 1.99 -12.83 17.45
N ASN A 434 1.71 -11.65 18.00
CA ASN A 434 1.69 -11.38 19.44
C ASN A 434 0.42 -11.96 20.08
N LEU A 435 0.21 -13.27 19.96
CA LEU A 435 -0.95 -13.98 20.49
C LEU A 435 -0.73 -14.43 21.94
N GLY A 436 0.53 -14.61 22.34
CA GLY A 436 0.92 -15.17 23.62
C GLY A 436 0.49 -16.62 23.79
N ILE A 437 0.61 -17.09 25.03
CA ILE A 437 0.01 -18.32 25.51
C ILE A 437 -1.51 -18.09 25.61
N ILE A 438 -2.28 -19.12 25.26
CA ILE A 438 -3.72 -19.14 25.52
C ILE A 438 -3.90 -20.09 26.71
N PRO A 439 -4.25 -19.55 27.90
CA PRO A 439 -4.34 -20.37 29.10
C PRO A 439 -5.22 -21.60 28.91
N VAL A 440 -4.70 -22.75 29.34
CA VAL A 440 -5.45 -24.00 29.41
C VAL A 440 -6.46 -23.90 30.56
N ASN A 441 -7.53 -24.66 30.38
CA ASN A 441 -8.47 -24.98 31.44
C ASN A 441 -8.76 -26.47 31.26
N THR A 442 -8.27 -27.29 32.17
CA THR A 442 -8.18 -28.75 32.03
C THR A 442 -9.55 -29.42 32.20
N ASP A 443 -10.34 -28.96 33.16
CA ASP A 443 -11.61 -29.57 33.55
C ASP A 443 -12.85 -29.07 32.75
N PHE A 444 -12.76 -27.89 32.13
CA PHE A 444 -13.82 -27.12 31.46
C PHE A 444 -14.97 -26.60 32.34
N GLU A 445 -14.85 -26.56 33.68
CA GLU A 445 -15.92 -26.11 34.58
C GLU A 445 -15.66 -24.76 35.27
N ASP A 446 -14.43 -24.44 35.68
CA ASP A 446 -14.04 -23.27 36.51
C ASP A 446 -12.97 -22.35 35.90
N LEU A 447 -11.91 -22.01 36.64
CA LEU A 447 -10.93 -21.00 36.26
C LEU A 447 -9.88 -21.64 35.34
N PRO A 448 -9.18 -20.87 34.50
CA PRO A 448 -7.98 -21.39 33.83
C PRO A 448 -6.99 -21.95 34.85
N ASP A 449 -6.20 -22.94 34.44
CA ASP A 449 -5.34 -23.73 35.35
C ASP A 449 -4.47 -22.83 36.25
N TYR A 450 -3.82 -21.80 35.71
CA TYR A 450 -2.99 -20.81 36.46
C TYR A 450 -3.72 -19.98 37.55
N LEU A 451 -5.00 -20.23 37.78
CA LEU A 451 -5.84 -19.53 38.77
C LEU A 451 -6.70 -20.51 39.58
N ASP A 452 -6.53 -21.81 39.39
CA ASP A 452 -7.39 -22.84 39.95
C ASP A 452 -6.60 -23.76 40.88
N ASP A 453 -6.86 -23.67 42.20
CA ASP A 453 -6.21 -24.50 43.23
C ASP A 453 -6.32 -26.06 43.06
N ASP A 454 -7.06 -26.55 42.05
CA ASP A 454 -7.44 -27.96 41.76
C ASP A 454 -7.79 -28.10 40.25
N SER A 455 -6.79 -28.04 39.38
CA SER A 455 -6.92 -27.84 37.92
C SER A 455 -7.73 -28.92 37.17
N ASP A 456 -7.74 -30.16 37.67
CA ASP A 456 -8.54 -31.26 37.09
C ASP A 456 -9.80 -31.62 37.88
N ASN A 457 -10.02 -30.93 39.00
CA ASN A 457 -11.18 -31.01 39.88
C ASN A 457 -11.36 -32.39 40.53
N ASP A 458 -10.27 -33.07 40.83
CA ASP A 458 -10.28 -34.39 41.45
C ASP A 458 -10.36 -34.36 42.99
N ASN A 459 -10.27 -33.17 43.61
CA ASN A 459 -10.27 -32.90 45.06
C ASN A 459 -8.94 -33.12 45.80
N VAL A 460 -7.86 -33.38 45.09
CA VAL A 460 -6.49 -33.20 45.56
C VAL A 460 -6.01 -31.83 45.02
N PRO A 461 -5.48 -30.95 45.89
CA PRO A 461 -5.00 -29.65 45.42
C PRO A 461 -3.67 -29.74 44.67
N ASP A 462 -3.50 -28.87 43.67
CA ASP A 462 -2.34 -28.80 42.78
C ASP A 462 -1.01 -28.65 43.54
N TYR A 463 -0.96 -27.79 44.56
CA TYR A 463 0.22 -27.63 45.43
C TYR A 463 0.67 -28.93 46.15
N ILE A 464 -0.19 -29.96 46.25
CA ILE A 464 0.17 -31.28 46.74
C ILE A 464 0.73 -32.13 45.61
N GLU A 465 0.01 -32.22 44.49
CA GLU A 465 0.35 -33.09 43.36
C GLU A 465 1.61 -32.66 42.63
N ALA A 466 1.79 -31.37 42.39
CA ALA A 466 2.99 -30.85 41.74
C ALA A 466 4.26 -30.98 42.59
N HIS A 467 4.11 -31.25 43.90
CA HIS A 467 5.23 -31.18 44.85
C HIS A 467 5.48 -32.47 45.64
N ASP A 468 4.73 -33.55 45.46
CA ASP A 468 4.92 -34.85 46.16
C ASP A 468 5.78 -35.85 45.36
N HIS A 469 7.08 -35.56 45.22
CA HIS A 469 7.97 -36.41 44.42
C HIS A 469 8.24 -37.79 45.04
N ASP A 470 8.03 -37.96 46.36
CA ASP A 470 8.24 -39.24 47.04
C ASP A 470 6.96 -40.07 47.26
N HIS A 471 5.83 -39.54 46.78
CA HIS A 471 4.50 -40.15 46.71
C HIS A 471 4.01 -40.61 48.09
N ASP A 472 4.23 -39.78 49.12
CA ASP A 472 3.81 -40.07 50.50
C ASP A 472 2.53 -39.33 50.94
N GLY A 473 1.94 -38.58 50.01
CA GLY A 473 0.74 -37.73 50.16
C GLY A 473 1.05 -36.39 50.82
N ILE A 474 2.32 -35.98 50.89
CA ILE A 474 2.75 -34.75 51.54
C ILE A 474 3.71 -34.02 50.59
N PRO A 475 3.45 -32.74 50.25
CA PRO A 475 4.36 -32.02 49.38
C PRO A 475 5.73 -31.83 50.03
N ASP A 476 6.78 -31.97 49.20
CA ASP A 476 8.19 -31.84 49.61
C ASP A 476 8.57 -30.39 49.96
N VAL A 477 7.86 -29.44 49.35
CA VAL A 477 7.96 -28.00 49.57
C VAL A 477 6.68 -27.46 50.20
N VAL A 478 6.76 -26.27 50.79
CA VAL A 478 5.61 -25.64 51.47
C VAL A 478 5.71 -24.13 51.38
N PHE A 479 4.57 -23.47 51.20
CA PHE A 479 4.43 -22.02 51.31
C PHE A 479 4.95 -21.47 52.64
N ILE A 480 5.85 -20.47 52.59
CA ILE A 480 6.46 -19.84 53.77
C ILE A 480 6.10 -18.36 53.96
N GLY A 481 5.41 -17.74 53.00
CA GLY A 481 4.95 -16.35 53.00
C GLY A 481 6.10 -15.34 52.91
N SER A 482 7.07 -15.62 52.06
CA SER A 482 8.26 -14.82 51.81
C SER A 482 8.57 -14.86 50.33
N ASP A 483 8.56 -13.71 49.69
CA ASP A 483 9.03 -13.54 48.31
C ASP A 483 10.12 -12.44 48.34
N LYS A 484 11.29 -12.73 47.74
CA LYS A 484 12.47 -11.84 47.78
C LYS A 484 12.63 -10.99 46.51
N ASP A 485 12.02 -11.40 45.43
CA ASP A 485 12.10 -10.88 44.06
C ASP A 485 11.01 -9.86 43.82
N ASN A 486 9.84 -10.11 44.42
CA ASN A 486 8.55 -9.53 44.10
C ASN A 486 8.15 -9.85 42.66
N ASP A 487 8.29 -11.12 42.29
CA ASP A 487 7.76 -11.73 41.07
C ASP A 487 6.47 -12.52 41.29
N GLY A 488 6.12 -12.87 42.54
CA GLY A 488 4.88 -13.60 42.85
C GLY A 488 5.13 -14.90 43.58
N LEU A 489 6.06 -15.69 43.05
CA LEU A 489 6.40 -17.01 43.54
C LEU A 489 7.02 -16.98 44.96
N ASP A 490 6.48 -17.79 45.87
CA ASP A 490 7.01 -17.89 47.24
C ASP A 490 8.40 -18.55 47.28
N ASP A 491 9.31 -17.99 48.10
CA ASP A 491 10.67 -18.50 48.38
C ASP A 491 10.69 -19.98 48.84
N GLY A 492 9.54 -20.53 49.23
CA GLY A 492 9.36 -21.93 49.63
C GLY A 492 9.28 -22.89 48.45
N PHE A 493 8.81 -22.41 47.29
CA PHE A 493 8.69 -23.12 46.02
C PHE A 493 9.89 -22.89 45.12
N GLU A 494 10.52 -21.72 45.25
CA GLU A 494 11.73 -21.38 44.50
C GLU A 494 12.86 -22.41 44.61
N GLY A 495 13.51 -22.61 43.47
CA GLY A 495 14.59 -23.55 43.27
C GLY A 495 15.93 -23.23 43.96
N ASN A 496 17.03 -23.28 43.18
CA ASN A 496 18.37 -23.05 43.74
C ASN A 496 18.72 -21.56 43.89
N THR A 497 18.13 -20.71 43.06
CA THR A 497 18.11 -19.26 43.21
C THR A 497 16.80 -18.83 43.89
N THR A 498 16.80 -17.66 44.50
CA THR A 498 15.60 -17.10 45.18
C THR A 498 15.51 -15.59 44.90
N ILE A 499 16.21 -15.19 43.83
CA ILE A 499 16.44 -13.84 43.30
C ILE A 499 16.88 -14.05 41.85
N ASP A 500 15.93 -14.16 40.93
CA ASP A 500 16.15 -14.18 39.51
C ASP A 500 15.01 -13.50 38.73
N ILE A 501 14.69 -13.99 37.54
CA ILE A 501 13.70 -13.44 36.59
C ILE A 501 13.16 -14.59 35.70
N ASP A 502 13.32 -15.83 36.16
CA ASP A 502 13.00 -17.03 35.38
C ASP A 502 11.52 -17.34 35.58
N VAL A 503 10.69 -16.92 34.63
CA VAL A 503 9.21 -16.95 34.75
C VAL A 503 8.61 -18.36 34.81
N ASN A 504 9.39 -19.38 34.50
CA ASN A 504 9.01 -20.79 34.67
C ASN A 504 9.84 -21.49 35.76
N ASP A 505 10.52 -20.70 36.61
CA ASP A 505 11.54 -21.13 37.56
C ASP A 505 12.41 -22.25 36.96
N GLU A 506 12.51 -23.39 37.66
CA GLU A 506 13.35 -24.50 37.23
C GLU A 506 12.57 -25.56 36.45
N VAL A 507 11.28 -25.32 36.20
CA VAL A 507 10.36 -26.20 35.46
C VAL A 507 10.50 -25.97 33.95
N ASN A 508 11.55 -26.55 33.36
CA ASN A 508 11.86 -26.39 31.93
C ASN A 508 11.28 -27.53 31.07
N ASP A 509 10.90 -28.63 31.71
CA ASP A 509 10.27 -29.81 31.13
C ASP A 509 9.28 -30.36 32.17
N PRO A 510 8.03 -29.85 32.24
CA PRO A 510 7.06 -30.24 33.28
C PRO A 510 6.89 -31.75 33.42
N TRP A 511 6.90 -32.47 32.29
CA TRP A 511 6.91 -33.94 32.25
C TRP A 511 8.00 -34.57 33.13
N ALA A 512 9.19 -33.98 33.17
CA ALA A 512 10.37 -34.51 33.84
C ALA A 512 10.67 -33.85 35.19
N ASP A 513 10.21 -32.62 35.37
CA ASP A 513 10.52 -31.76 36.51
C ASP A 513 9.41 -31.78 37.58
N LEU A 514 8.15 -32.08 37.21
CA LEU A 514 7.02 -32.27 38.13
C LEU A 514 6.64 -33.77 38.26
N PRO A 515 5.89 -34.15 39.32
CA PRO A 515 5.29 -35.48 39.44
C PRO A 515 4.38 -35.84 38.25
N ASN A 516 4.44 -37.13 37.92
CA ASN A 516 3.76 -37.79 36.81
C ASN A 516 3.85 -39.30 37.10
N THR A 517 2.88 -39.81 37.87
CA THR A 517 2.92 -41.08 38.58
C THR A 517 2.82 -42.27 37.62
N ASP A 518 1.96 -42.18 36.61
CA ASP A 518 1.74 -43.23 35.61
C ASP A 518 2.71 -43.13 34.39
N GLY A 519 3.33 -41.97 34.19
CA GLY A 519 4.22 -41.65 33.08
C GLY A 519 3.52 -41.35 31.75
N ASP A 520 2.30 -40.82 31.78
CA ASP A 520 1.54 -40.39 30.60
C ASP A 520 1.76 -38.92 30.19
N ASP A 521 0.97 -38.45 29.21
CA ASP A 521 1.16 -37.14 28.56
C ASP A 521 0.83 -35.92 29.45
N GLU A 522 0.35 -36.12 30.68
CA GLU A 522 0.00 -35.06 31.63
C GLU A 522 0.71 -35.22 33.00
N SER A 523 0.85 -34.13 33.76
CA SER A 523 1.38 -34.17 35.13
C SER A 523 0.25 -34.37 36.14
N ASP A 524 0.56 -34.93 37.31
CA ASP A 524 -0.42 -35.36 38.31
C ASP A 524 -1.47 -34.27 38.62
N TYR A 525 -1.05 -33.01 38.86
CA TYR A 525 -1.96 -31.88 39.16
C TYR A 525 -3.01 -31.57 38.05
N ARG A 526 -2.92 -32.20 36.88
CA ARG A 526 -3.88 -32.09 35.78
C ARG A 526 -4.39 -33.43 35.27
N ASP A 527 -4.03 -34.53 35.92
CA ASP A 527 -4.45 -35.87 35.54
C ASP A 527 -5.47 -36.46 36.53
N PRO A 528 -6.76 -36.54 36.16
CA PRO A 528 -7.80 -37.00 37.08
C PRO A 528 -7.70 -38.49 37.48
N ASP A 529 -6.74 -39.24 36.91
CA ASP A 529 -6.40 -40.64 37.21
C ASP A 529 -4.87 -40.81 37.33
N ASP A 530 -4.21 -40.03 38.19
CA ASP A 530 -2.76 -40.00 38.50
C ASP A 530 -1.95 -41.29 38.30
N ASP A 531 -2.46 -42.43 38.77
CA ASP A 531 -1.76 -43.72 38.73
C ASP A 531 -2.24 -44.67 37.62
N ASP A 532 -3.25 -44.24 36.88
CA ASP A 532 -3.87 -44.86 35.71
C ASP A 532 -4.31 -46.32 36.00
N ASP A 533 -4.76 -46.57 37.24
CA ASP A 533 -5.30 -47.86 37.69
C ASP A 533 -6.74 -48.10 37.18
N GLY A 534 -7.39 -47.04 36.70
CA GLY A 534 -8.73 -46.99 36.15
C GLY A 534 -9.82 -46.59 37.16
N ILE A 535 -9.44 -46.00 38.29
CA ILE A 535 -10.31 -45.35 39.27
C ILE A 535 -9.79 -43.93 39.46
N PHE A 536 -10.53 -42.96 38.92
CA PHE A 536 -10.24 -41.55 39.13
C PHE A 536 -9.91 -41.21 40.58
N THR A 537 -8.89 -40.38 40.78
CA THR A 537 -8.42 -39.89 42.09
C THR A 537 -9.59 -39.42 42.96
N ALA A 538 -10.54 -38.68 42.39
CA ALA A 538 -11.74 -38.23 43.10
C ALA A 538 -12.58 -39.33 43.76
N ASP A 539 -12.57 -40.56 43.23
CA ASP A 539 -13.29 -41.73 43.74
C ASP A 539 -12.45 -42.56 44.75
N GLU A 540 -11.22 -42.16 45.04
CA GLU A 540 -10.23 -42.90 45.83
C GLU A 540 -10.19 -42.54 47.34
N ASP A 541 -11.03 -41.60 47.79
CA ASP A 541 -11.31 -41.34 49.22
C ASP A 541 -12.14 -42.48 49.83
N VAL A 542 -11.44 -43.57 50.16
CA VAL A 542 -12.01 -44.82 50.69
C VAL A 542 -12.86 -44.60 51.92
N ASN A 543 -12.50 -43.60 52.74
CA ASN A 543 -13.11 -43.38 54.04
C ASN A 543 -14.14 -42.22 54.07
N LEU A 544 -14.18 -41.41 53.00
CA LEU A 544 -15.03 -40.25 52.77
C LEU A 544 -14.79 -39.12 53.79
N ASP A 545 -13.53 -38.86 54.14
CA ASP A 545 -13.13 -37.75 55.02
C ASP A 545 -12.47 -36.56 54.31
N GLY A 546 -12.30 -36.64 52.99
CA GLY A 546 -11.73 -35.61 52.14
C GLY A 546 -10.22 -35.43 52.35
N ASN A 547 -9.52 -36.49 52.76
CA ASN A 547 -8.08 -36.49 52.92
C ASN A 547 -7.50 -37.74 52.24
N TYR A 548 -7.22 -37.60 50.96
CA TYR A 548 -6.72 -38.63 50.05
C TYR A 548 -5.33 -39.14 50.49
N ALA A 549 -4.45 -38.23 50.91
CA ALA A 549 -3.12 -38.52 51.43
C ALA A 549 -3.03 -39.54 52.59
N ASN A 550 -4.12 -39.81 53.31
CA ASN A 550 -4.11 -40.78 54.42
C ASN A 550 -4.72 -42.15 54.07
N ASP A 551 -5.33 -42.28 52.90
CA ASP A 551 -5.99 -43.50 52.45
C ASP A 551 -4.97 -44.43 51.77
N ASP A 552 -4.26 -45.21 52.58
CA ASP A 552 -3.30 -46.25 52.16
C ASP A 552 -3.90 -47.64 52.48
N THR A 553 -4.57 -48.23 51.49
CA THR A 553 -5.34 -49.47 51.68
C THR A 553 -4.46 -50.70 51.95
N ASP A 554 -3.26 -50.75 51.39
CA ASP A 554 -2.38 -51.92 51.47
C ASP A 554 -1.27 -51.78 52.56
N GLY A 555 -1.07 -50.56 53.07
CA GLY A 555 -0.14 -50.19 54.12
C GLY A 555 1.31 -49.99 53.65
N ASN A 556 1.54 -49.70 52.37
CA ASN A 556 2.87 -49.57 51.77
C ASN A 556 3.49 -48.16 51.96
N GLY A 557 2.68 -47.18 52.35
CA GLY A 557 3.08 -45.78 52.57
C GLY A 557 2.83 -44.85 51.39
N ILE A 558 2.23 -45.32 50.30
CA ILE A 558 1.77 -44.54 49.15
C ILE A 558 0.25 -44.39 49.29
N PRO A 559 -0.32 -43.18 49.18
CA PRO A 559 -1.77 -42.98 49.10
C PRO A 559 -2.37 -43.76 47.92
N ASN A 560 -3.65 -44.14 48.00
CA ASN A 560 -4.27 -44.95 46.94
C ASN A 560 -4.17 -44.28 45.56
N TYR A 561 -4.43 -42.96 45.50
CA TYR A 561 -4.44 -42.21 44.23
C TYR A 561 -3.08 -42.13 43.52
N LEU A 562 -2.00 -42.48 44.22
CA LEU A 562 -0.63 -42.55 43.68
C LEU A 562 -0.09 -44.00 43.62
N ASP A 563 -0.91 -45.03 43.89
CA ASP A 563 -0.47 -46.43 44.01
C ASP A 563 -0.94 -47.31 42.83
N PRO A 564 -0.22 -47.35 41.71
CA PRO A 564 -0.62 -48.10 40.51
C PRO A 564 -0.60 -49.63 40.72
N ASP A 565 0.03 -50.10 41.81
CA ASP A 565 0.05 -51.51 42.21
C ASP A 565 -1.12 -51.86 43.16
N LEU A 566 -1.95 -50.87 43.52
CA LEU A 566 -3.12 -51.04 44.35
C LEU A 566 -4.16 -51.85 43.60
N VAL A 567 -4.20 -53.14 43.93
CA VAL A 567 -5.30 -53.99 43.49
C VAL A 567 -6.52 -53.67 44.35
N VAL A 568 -7.20 -52.56 44.04
CA VAL A 568 -8.51 -52.27 44.60
C VAL A 568 -9.39 -53.46 44.20
N SER A 569 -9.75 -54.26 45.19
CA SER A 569 -10.68 -55.37 45.02
C SER A 569 -12.11 -54.80 44.89
N GLY A 570 -12.29 -53.87 43.95
CA GLY A 570 -13.29 -52.81 43.97
C GLY A 570 -14.16 -52.65 42.73
N GLY A 571 -13.84 -53.21 41.56
CA GLY A 571 -14.78 -53.28 40.42
C GLY A 571 -14.76 -54.69 39.84
N GLU A 572 -15.79 -55.53 39.91
CA GLU A 572 -17.11 -55.34 39.29
C GLU A 572 -18.19 -55.96 40.19
N GLU A 573 -19.22 -55.20 40.58
CA GLU A 573 -20.38 -55.80 41.24
C GLU A 573 -21.06 -56.78 40.26
N VAL A 574 -21.20 -58.05 40.63
CA VAL A 574 -21.95 -59.03 39.81
C VAL A 574 -23.41 -58.58 39.70
N GLU A 575 -23.78 -57.89 38.62
CA GLU A 575 -25.13 -57.38 38.38
C GLU A 575 -25.96 -58.38 37.57
N VAL A 576 -27.21 -58.62 37.98
CA VAL A 576 -28.12 -59.54 37.29
C VAL A 576 -29.27 -58.75 36.71
N PHE A 577 -29.33 -58.65 35.39
CA PHE A 577 -30.43 -58.01 34.69
C PHE A 577 -31.72 -58.79 34.94
N ASN A 578 -32.74 -58.11 35.46
CA ASN A 578 -33.97 -58.76 35.92
C ASN A 578 -34.97 -59.05 34.79
N VAL A 579 -34.58 -58.95 33.51
CA VAL A 579 -35.44 -59.17 32.34
C VAL A 579 -34.80 -60.14 31.36
N VAL A 580 -35.63 -61.02 30.77
CA VAL A 580 -35.23 -61.91 29.68
C VAL A 580 -36.32 -61.88 28.61
N THR A 581 -35.95 -61.55 27.37
CA THR A 581 -36.82 -61.42 26.20
C THR A 581 -36.38 -62.33 25.05
N PRO A 582 -36.62 -63.65 25.10
CA PRO A 582 -36.19 -64.57 24.02
C PRO A 582 -37.06 -64.40 22.76
N ASN A 583 -36.73 -63.42 21.93
CA ASN A 583 -37.44 -63.04 20.70
C ASN A 583 -36.55 -63.08 19.43
N GLY A 584 -35.24 -63.25 19.60
CA GLY A 584 -34.24 -63.39 18.53
C GLY A 584 -33.73 -62.07 17.95
N ASP A 585 -33.90 -60.94 18.65
CA ASP A 585 -33.40 -59.62 18.24
C ASP A 585 -31.97 -59.32 18.72
N GLY A 586 -31.37 -60.22 19.51
CA GLY A 586 -30.02 -60.08 20.04
C GLY A 586 -29.93 -59.31 21.36
N VAL A 587 -31.03 -58.75 21.86
CA VAL A 587 -31.09 -57.95 23.10
C VAL A 587 -31.85 -58.72 24.18
N HIS A 588 -31.16 -59.04 25.29
CA HIS A 588 -31.71 -59.80 26.42
C HIS A 588 -32.38 -61.15 26.05
N ASP A 589 -31.98 -61.77 24.93
CA ASP A 589 -32.45 -63.08 24.48
C ASP A 589 -32.13 -64.22 25.47
N TYR A 590 -31.15 -63.98 26.35
CA TYR A 590 -30.80 -64.79 27.51
C TYR A 590 -30.60 -63.89 28.73
N LEU A 591 -30.59 -64.49 29.92
CA LEU A 591 -30.30 -63.76 31.15
C LEU A 591 -28.85 -63.25 31.15
N THR A 592 -28.68 -61.94 31.03
CA THR A 592 -27.41 -61.23 31.11
C THR A 592 -27.01 -61.03 32.57
N ILE A 593 -25.76 -61.36 32.89
CA ILE A 593 -25.14 -61.13 34.19
C ILE A 593 -23.75 -60.55 33.90
N THR A 594 -23.53 -59.30 34.24
CA THR A 594 -22.25 -58.59 34.07
C THR A 594 -21.33 -58.87 35.25
N GLY A 595 -20.02 -58.84 35.01
CA GLY A 595 -18.97 -59.14 35.99
C GLY A 595 -18.88 -60.61 36.43
N LEU A 596 -19.59 -61.54 35.77
CA LEU A 596 -19.55 -62.98 36.13
C LEU A 596 -18.42 -63.75 35.40
N GLU A 597 -17.87 -63.17 34.34
CA GLU A 597 -16.75 -63.63 33.53
C GLU A 597 -15.50 -63.91 34.38
N ASN A 598 -15.29 -63.08 35.40
CA ASN A 598 -14.19 -63.16 36.35
C ASN A 598 -14.39 -64.28 37.41
N PHE A 599 -15.57 -64.90 37.45
CA PHE A 599 -15.92 -65.98 38.40
C PHE A 599 -16.29 -67.30 37.68
N PRO A 600 -15.32 -68.04 37.10
CA PRO A 600 -15.59 -69.26 36.33
C PRO A 600 -16.19 -70.40 37.16
N ASN A 601 -15.98 -70.39 38.48
CA ASN A 601 -16.63 -71.31 39.40
C ASN A 601 -17.92 -70.71 39.97
N ASN A 602 -18.94 -70.63 39.11
CA ASN A 602 -20.28 -70.17 39.49
C ASN A 602 -21.36 -71.24 39.25
N THR A 603 -22.50 -71.09 39.92
CA THR A 603 -23.69 -71.93 39.77
C THR A 603 -24.94 -71.07 39.89
N ILE A 604 -25.77 -71.05 38.85
CA ILE A 604 -27.09 -70.42 38.91
C ILE A 604 -28.20 -71.46 39.02
N LYS A 605 -29.18 -71.17 39.86
CA LYS A 605 -30.41 -71.95 40.05
C LYS A 605 -31.61 -71.03 39.90
N ILE A 606 -32.53 -71.37 39.01
CA ILE A 606 -33.75 -70.59 38.75
C ILE A 606 -34.97 -71.40 39.16
N TYR A 607 -35.88 -70.77 39.89
CA TYR A 607 -37.08 -71.33 40.47
C TYR A 607 -38.31 -70.60 39.93
N ASN A 608 -39.41 -71.33 39.73
CA ASN A 608 -40.70 -70.68 39.48
C ASN A 608 -41.32 -70.12 40.78
N ARG A 609 -42.43 -69.40 40.65
CA ARG A 609 -43.18 -68.80 41.78
C ARG A 609 -43.63 -69.76 42.89
N TRP A 610 -43.55 -71.08 42.67
CA TRP A 610 -43.91 -72.10 43.65
C TRP A 610 -42.66 -72.75 44.29
N GLY A 611 -41.46 -72.21 44.06
CA GLY A 611 -40.20 -72.72 44.59
C GLY A 611 -39.68 -73.98 43.89
N VAL A 612 -40.21 -74.32 42.71
CA VAL A 612 -39.75 -75.49 41.95
C VAL A 612 -38.58 -75.07 41.05
N LEU A 613 -37.45 -75.79 41.15
CA LEU A 613 -36.27 -75.60 40.31
C LEU A 613 -36.60 -75.90 38.84
N VAL A 614 -36.39 -74.93 37.97
CA VAL A 614 -36.67 -75.02 36.53
C VAL A 614 -35.40 -74.96 35.68
N PHE A 615 -34.36 -74.30 36.17
CA PHE A 615 -33.07 -74.25 35.48
C PHE A 615 -31.92 -74.33 36.49
N VAL A 616 -30.89 -75.09 36.16
CA VAL A 616 -29.62 -75.09 36.90
C VAL A 616 -28.46 -75.32 35.94
N THR A 617 -27.39 -74.57 36.11
CA THR A 617 -26.12 -74.85 35.44
C THR A 617 -24.95 -74.42 36.32
N LYS A 618 -23.80 -75.02 36.05
CA LYS A 618 -22.49 -74.54 36.54
C LYS A 618 -21.80 -73.76 35.43
N ALA A 619 -20.85 -72.90 35.79
CA ALA A 619 -20.09 -72.09 34.85
C ALA A 619 -21.01 -71.36 33.84
N TYR A 620 -21.96 -70.61 34.38
CA TYR A 620 -22.84 -69.72 33.61
C TYR A 620 -22.00 -68.65 32.93
N ASN A 621 -22.35 -68.30 31.69
CA ASN A 621 -21.63 -67.39 30.79
C ASN A 621 -20.25 -67.90 30.32
N THR A 622 -19.38 -68.30 31.24
CA THR A 622 -17.96 -68.67 30.99
C THR A 622 -17.74 -69.93 30.14
N GLN A 623 -18.72 -70.83 30.04
CA GLN A 623 -18.66 -72.03 29.17
C GLN A 623 -19.77 -72.05 28.10
N GLY A 624 -20.35 -70.89 27.78
CA GLY A 624 -21.49 -70.78 26.86
C GLY A 624 -22.81 -71.32 27.42
N ASN A 625 -22.86 -71.58 28.73
CA ASN A 625 -24.07 -72.01 29.43
C ASN A 625 -24.89 -70.77 29.79
N VAL A 626 -25.97 -70.54 29.05
CA VAL A 626 -26.86 -69.38 29.25
C VAL A 626 -28.32 -69.81 29.43
N PHE A 627 -29.10 -68.98 30.12
CA PHE A 627 -30.52 -69.20 30.35
C PHE A 627 -31.34 -68.41 29.34
N THR A 628 -31.87 -69.10 28.34
CA THR A 628 -32.68 -68.53 27.24
C THR A 628 -34.19 -68.58 27.52
N GLY A 629 -34.59 -68.63 28.80
CA GLY A 629 -35.99 -68.86 29.17
C GLY A 629 -36.48 -70.30 28.95
N SER A 630 -35.57 -71.27 28.82
CA SER A 630 -35.88 -72.71 28.69
C SER A 630 -35.52 -73.50 29.95
N SER A 631 -36.37 -74.46 30.32
CA SER A 631 -36.20 -75.33 31.49
C SER A 631 -35.28 -76.51 31.18
N ASN A 632 -34.34 -76.80 32.10
CA ASN A 632 -33.54 -78.04 32.10
C ASN A 632 -33.77 -78.91 33.35
N GLY A 633 -34.59 -78.45 34.31
CA GLY A 633 -34.89 -79.15 35.58
C GLY A 633 -36.14 -80.05 35.55
N ARG A 634 -37.01 -79.93 34.53
CA ARG A 634 -38.17 -80.83 34.29
C ARG A 634 -38.66 -80.78 32.83
N VAL A 635 -39.29 -81.88 32.38
CA VAL A 635 -40.03 -81.99 31.09
C VAL A 635 -41.23 -81.04 31.09
N THR A 636 -41.24 -80.07 30.17
CA THR A 636 -42.41 -79.21 29.88
C THR A 636 -43.40 -79.96 28.98
N VAL A 637 -44.70 -79.64 29.07
CA VAL A 637 -45.78 -80.35 28.34
C VAL A 637 -46.06 -79.71 26.96
N GLN A 638 -45.25 -78.75 26.53
CA GLN A 638 -45.35 -78.10 25.22
C GLN A 638 -44.04 -78.18 24.44
N LYS A 639 -44.16 -78.09 23.12
CA LYS A 639 -43.28 -78.69 22.11
C LYS A 639 -41.86 -78.10 22.02
N ASP A 640 -41.55 -77.07 22.78
CA ASP A 640 -40.20 -76.53 22.96
C ASP A 640 -40.03 -76.29 24.47
N ASN A 641 -38.87 -76.62 25.06
CA ASN A 641 -38.62 -76.65 26.53
C ASN A 641 -38.73 -75.29 27.25
N MET A 642 -39.42 -74.33 26.65
CA MET A 642 -39.65 -72.96 27.03
C MET A 642 -40.57 -72.82 28.26
N LEU A 643 -40.15 -71.96 29.19
CA LEU A 643 -40.92 -71.57 30.36
C LEU A 643 -41.99 -70.51 30.00
N PRO A 644 -43.15 -70.49 30.67
CA PRO A 644 -44.16 -69.43 30.48
C PRO A 644 -43.67 -68.04 30.91
N VAL A 645 -44.23 -67.00 30.28
CA VAL A 645 -44.05 -65.58 30.67
C VAL A 645 -44.43 -65.38 32.15
N GLY A 646 -43.63 -64.59 32.86
CA GLY A 646 -43.86 -64.25 34.26
C GLY A 646 -42.57 -64.19 35.09
N THR A 647 -42.75 -63.95 36.39
CA THR A 647 -41.65 -63.82 37.35
C THR A 647 -41.12 -65.17 37.82
N TYR A 648 -39.80 -65.29 37.83
CA TYR A 648 -39.00 -66.40 38.37
C TYR A 648 -37.99 -65.83 39.37
N PHE A 649 -37.41 -66.70 40.19
CA PHE A 649 -36.44 -66.31 41.23
C PHE A 649 -35.14 -67.05 41.00
N TYR A 650 -34.00 -66.38 41.17
CA TYR A 650 -32.70 -66.99 41.01
C TYR A 650 -31.91 -66.98 42.31
N ILE A 651 -31.01 -67.96 42.42
CA ILE A 651 -29.90 -67.98 43.38
C ILE A 651 -28.64 -68.22 42.55
N LEU A 652 -27.72 -67.28 42.60
CA LEU A 652 -26.42 -67.29 41.94
C LEU A 652 -25.34 -67.44 43.01
N ASP A 653 -24.69 -68.59 43.02
CA ASP A 653 -23.56 -68.88 43.90
C ASP A 653 -22.26 -68.74 43.09
N TYR A 654 -21.29 -67.94 43.50
CA TYR A 654 -20.01 -67.76 42.81
C TYR A 654 -18.84 -67.67 43.81
N ALA A 655 -17.68 -68.20 43.43
CA ALA A 655 -16.47 -68.16 44.24
C ALA A 655 -15.57 -67.01 43.77
N ASN A 656 -15.14 -66.15 44.69
CA ASN A 656 -14.17 -65.08 44.41
C ASN A 656 -12.74 -65.63 44.26
N ALA A 657 -11.76 -64.75 44.00
CA ALA A 657 -10.35 -65.11 43.84
C ALA A 657 -9.75 -65.87 45.05
N THR A 658 -10.27 -65.68 46.26
CA THR A 658 -9.85 -66.37 47.50
C THR A 658 -10.59 -67.70 47.76
N ASN A 659 -11.43 -68.18 46.83
CA ASN A 659 -12.32 -69.35 46.95
C ASN A 659 -13.43 -69.23 48.02
N ASP A 660 -13.75 -68.02 48.46
CA ASP A 660 -14.90 -67.76 49.32
C ASP A 660 -16.19 -67.72 48.49
N MET A 661 -17.19 -68.48 48.92
CA MET A 661 -18.48 -68.58 48.22
C MET A 661 -19.39 -67.40 48.58
N LYS A 662 -19.72 -66.57 47.59
CA LYS A 662 -20.75 -65.53 47.65
C LYS A 662 -22.05 -66.04 47.03
N SER A 663 -23.19 -65.49 47.47
CA SER A 663 -24.51 -65.87 46.95
C SER A 663 -25.38 -64.62 46.75
N LYS A 664 -25.87 -64.41 45.52
CA LYS A 664 -26.82 -63.36 45.16
C LYS A 664 -28.15 -63.98 44.81
N SER A 665 -29.25 -63.37 45.24
CA SER A 665 -30.59 -63.87 44.94
C SER A 665 -31.51 -62.72 44.59
N GLY A 666 -32.43 -62.97 43.66
CA GLY A 666 -33.33 -61.94 43.16
C GLY A 666 -34.43 -62.55 42.31
N TYR A 667 -35.07 -61.71 41.50
CA TYR A 667 -36.08 -62.16 40.56
C TYR A 667 -35.67 -61.81 39.12
N ILE A 668 -36.18 -62.60 38.18
CA ILE A 668 -36.13 -62.31 36.75
C ILE A 668 -37.54 -62.39 36.19
N TYR A 669 -37.83 -61.55 35.21
CA TYR A 669 -39.09 -61.53 34.50
C TYR A 669 -38.86 -62.00 33.06
N ILE A 670 -39.45 -63.14 32.71
CA ILE A 670 -39.45 -63.62 31.32
C ILE A 670 -40.59 -62.93 30.61
N ASN A 671 -40.27 -62.15 29.59
CA ASN A 671 -41.20 -61.54 28.66
C ASN A 671 -40.96 -62.11 27.24
N ARG A 672 -41.98 -62.12 26.37
CA ARG A 672 -41.84 -62.61 24.99
C ARG A 672 -42.69 -61.82 24.02
#